data_AF-A0A421JBX9-F1
#
_entry.id   AF-A0A421JBX9-F1
#
_cell.length_a   1.000
_cell.length_b   1.000
_cell.length_c   1.000
_cell.angle_alpha   90.00
_cell.angle_beta   90.00
_cell.angle_gamma   90.00
#
_symmetry.space_group_name_H-M   'P 1'
#
loop_
_entity.id
_entity.type
_entity.pdbx_description
1 polymer ?
#
loop_
_entity_poly.entity_id
_entity_poly.type
_entity_poly.pdbx_seq_one_letter_code
_entity_poly.pdbx_strand_id
1 'polypeptide(L)'
;MLFSKSVALSVLASMGAQALVLPDVGDVIHVFDDENVPPSPPPYPHHEAEGDHHFEEKDHSKHAKGKHVKGKHAKHAKHAKGKHHEKHHKAKHHKAKHGEVENRKPHRGDVIHNFKELKVAEKLNIELNKDSEAPLVGTTGARESVPHKYIVVLKPGISADQVSFHHEWVAAEHAQAVGGLDPTHSFWTALEEHHSSQKQGGLLHSFAINDIVGYSGFFLESTVDLIRRNPLVQFVEQDSLVHASEFDIQKGAPWGLARVSHRQPLSLNSFNQYLYDTDGGKGVTAYVVDTGVHVSHDEFGGRATWGATIPEGDIDDDNNGHGTHCAGTIGSSSYGIAKNADIVAVKVLRSNGSGTMSDVIKGVEFAAKSHQDAVKKGKKGFKGSTANMSLGGGKSPALDLAVNAAVKAGLHFAVAAGNENQDACNTSPAAAENAITVGASTISDARAYFSNYGKCVDIFAPGLNVLSTYIGSNTATATLSGTSMASPHICGLLSYYLSLQPGADSEFFAAGDGVSPSQLKKNLIHFGSKDILTDIPEDTPNVLAFNGAGHNLTEFWGAKSDASAVDVHHEVHEVLSNLDEKIGSNLAHVMGGIKHMMEEAYSDNVMCWNAVIIGPADTPFEDGTFKLVLQFDEQYPNKPPSVKFISEMFHPNVYASGELCLDILQNRWSPTYDVSSILTSIQSLLNDPNISSPANVEAANLYKDHRSQYIKRVRETVETSWNEDDEDDDDDEDDDEE
;
A
#
# COMPACT_ATOMS: atom_id res chain seq x y z
N MET A 1 -37.30 -2.35 -1.27
CA MET A 1 -36.13 -3.27 -1.11
C MET A 1 -35.08 -2.51 -0.32
N LEU A 2 -34.30 -3.18 0.53
CA LEU A 2 -33.24 -2.52 1.30
C LEU A 2 -31.94 -2.48 0.48
N PHE A 3 -31.38 -1.29 0.28
CA PHE A 3 -30.04 -1.09 -0.27
C PHE A 3 -29.09 -0.70 0.87
N SER A 4 -27.89 -1.30 0.92
CA SER A 4 -26.88 -0.95 1.93
C SER A 4 -25.90 0.09 1.39
N LYS A 5 -25.14 0.74 2.29
CA LYS A 5 -24.06 1.68 1.92
C LYS A 5 -23.06 1.08 0.91
N SER A 6 -22.85 -0.24 0.92
CA SER A 6 -21.99 -0.92 -0.06
C SER A 6 -22.51 -0.84 -1.50
N VAL A 7 -23.83 -0.74 -1.71
CA VAL A 7 -24.41 -0.59 -3.06
C VAL A 7 -24.25 0.85 -3.54
N ALA A 8 -24.50 1.84 -2.68
CA ALA A 8 -24.25 3.25 -3.01
C ALA A 8 -22.78 3.49 -3.39
N LEU A 9 -21.84 2.96 -2.59
CA LEU A 9 -20.40 2.97 -2.91
C LEU A 9 -20.06 2.22 -4.21
N SER A 10 -20.79 1.16 -4.57
CA SER A 10 -20.58 0.46 -5.85
C SER A 10 -21.09 1.24 -7.06
N VAL A 11 -22.17 2.03 -6.91
CA VAL A 11 -22.66 2.94 -7.95
C VAL A 11 -21.67 4.09 -8.14
N LEU A 12 -21.22 4.71 -7.05
CA LEU A 12 -20.18 5.75 -7.08
C LEU A 12 -18.87 5.25 -7.72
N ALA A 13 -18.45 4.02 -7.43
CA ALA A 13 -17.27 3.41 -8.07
C ALA A 13 -17.46 3.02 -9.55
N SER A 14 -18.69 3.08 -10.08
CA SER A 14 -19.01 2.78 -11.49
C SER A 14 -19.16 4.03 -12.37
N MET A 15 -19.23 5.21 -11.75
CA MET A 15 -19.39 6.49 -12.42
C MET A 15 -18.05 7.26 -12.41
N GLY A 16 -17.73 7.93 -13.52
CA GLY A 16 -16.53 8.75 -13.63
C GLY A 16 -16.59 9.99 -12.72
N ALA A 17 -15.44 10.61 -12.46
CA ALA A 17 -15.26 11.75 -11.54
C ALA A 17 -15.86 13.09 -12.06
N GLN A 18 -17.06 13.07 -12.62
CA GLN A 18 -17.73 14.18 -13.29
C GLN A 18 -19.19 14.38 -12.85
N ALA A 19 -19.78 13.44 -12.09
CA ALA A 19 -21.11 13.58 -11.49
C ALA A 19 -21.22 12.80 -10.17
N LEU A 20 -21.89 13.38 -9.17
CA LEU A 20 -22.18 12.75 -7.87
C LEU A 20 -23.70 12.55 -7.71
N VAL A 21 -24.10 11.45 -7.07
CA VAL A 21 -25.52 11.11 -6.84
C VAL A 21 -25.69 10.54 -5.43
N LEU A 22 -26.61 11.12 -4.66
CA LEU A 22 -26.94 10.68 -3.31
C LEU A 22 -28.45 10.35 -3.21
N PRO A 23 -28.84 9.09 -2.96
CA PRO A 23 -30.21 8.76 -2.63
C PRO A 23 -30.49 9.09 -1.14
N ASP A 24 -31.56 9.83 -0.88
CA ASP A 24 -31.98 10.20 0.49
C ASP A 24 -32.51 8.95 1.24
N VAL A 25 -31.98 8.70 2.45
CA VAL A 25 -32.29 7.53 3.30
C VAL A 25 -32.10 7.87 4.79
N GLY A 26 -33.16 8.36 5.43
CA GLY A 26 -33.21 8.56 6.89
C GLY A 26 -33.15 7.25 7.70
N ASP A 27 -32.68 7.33 8.95
CA ASP A 27 -32.54 6.19 9.87
C ASP A 27 -33.89 5.67 10.39
N VAL A 28 -34.13 4.36 10.26
CA VAL A 28 -35.23 3.65 10.94
C VAL A 28 -34.72 2.35 11.56
N ILE A 29 -34.81 2.24 12.89
CA ILE A 29 -34.34 1.10 13.69
C ILE A 29 -35.48 0.53 14.54
N HIS A 30 -35.61 -0.82 14.52
CA HIS A 30 -36.65 -1.64 15.18
C HIS A 30 -38.08 -1.45 14.59
N VAL A 31 -39.05 -2.36 14.75
CA VAL A 31 -39.25 -3.50 15.68
C VAL A 31 -39.80 -4.71 14.91
N PHE A 32 -39.50 -5.96 15.35
CA PHE A 32 -40.46 -7.08 15.50
C PHE A 32 -39.80 -8.39 15.97
N ASP A 33 -39.85 -8.64 17.28
CA ASP A 33 -40.16 -9.98 17.82
C ASP A 33 -41.70 -10.19 17.72
N ASP A 34 -42.33 -11.37 17.77
CA ASP A 34 -42.00 -12.53 18.62
C ASP A 34 -42.68 -13.86 18.15
N GLU A 35 -42.30 -14.98 18.78
CA GLU A 35 -42.89 -16.34 18.84
C GLU A 35 -43.66 -16.97 17.63
N ASN A 36 -43.15 -18.09 17.09
CA ASN A 36 -43.66 -19.45 17.43
C ASN A 36 -42.85 -20.62 16.80
N VAL A 37 -42.84 -21.78 17.47
CA VAL A 37 -41.85 -22.91 17.42
C VAL A 37 -42.56 -24.21 17.88
N PRO A 38 -42.16 -25.50 17.62
CA PRO A 38 -40.88 -26.06 17.11
C PRO A 38 -40.86 -26.88 15.76
N PRO A 39 -40.83 -28.25 15.67
CA PRO A 39 -39.67 -28.91 15.03
C PRO A 39 -39.91 -29.89 13.85
N SER A 40 -38.81 -30.20 13.14
CA SER A 40 -38.69 -31.15 12.03
C SER A 40 -38.44 -32.62 12.46
N PRO A 41 -38.98 -33.60 11.70
CA PRO A 41 -38.48 -34.99 11.67
C PRO A 41 -38.13 -35.42 10.20
N PRO A 42 -38.03 -36.72 9.79
CA PRO A 42 -36.75 -37.26 9.28
C PRO A 42 -36.77 -37.70 7.79
N PRO A 43 -35.61 -38.04 7.19
CA PRO A 43 -35.52 -38.47 5.78
C PRO A 43 -35.95 -39.93 5.54
N TYR A 44 -36.48 -40.19 4.35
CA TYR A 44 -36.82 -41.52 3.80
C TYR A 44 -36.52 -41.58 2.28
N PRO A 45 -36.39 -42.78 1.65
CA PRO A 45 -35.28 -43.02 0.72
C PRO A 45 -35.66 -43.75 -0.60
N HIS A 46 -34.63 -44.03 -1.41
CA HIS A 46 -34.56 -44.98 -2.54
C HIS A 46 -35.49 -44.78 -3.75
N HIS A 47 -34.86 -44.80 -4.94
CA HIS A 47 -35.12 -45.87 -5.90
C HIS A 47 -33.85 -46.19 -6.69
N GLU A 48 -33.82 -47.36 -7.32
CA GLU A 48 -32.62 -48.03 -7.86
C GLU A 48 -32.59 -48.03 -9.40
N ALA A 49 -31.40 -48.20 -9.98
CA ALA A 49 -31.22 -48.75 -11.32
C ALA A 49 -29.85 -49.47 -11.44
N GLU A 50 -29.94 -50.77 -11.63
CA GLU A 50 -28.94 -51.85 -11.80
C GLU A 50 -27.62 -51.53 -12.55
N GLY A 51 -26.58 -52.34 -12.26
CA GLY A 51 -25.26 -52.26 -12.91
C GLY A 51 -24.28 -53.34 -12.44
N ASP A 52 -24.65 -54.61 -12.60
CA ASP A 52 -23.95 -55.78 -12.05
C ASP A 52 -22.55 -56.03 -12.64
N HIS A 53 -21.62 -56.53 -11.81
CA HIS A 53 -20.72 -57.64 -12.16
C HIS A 53 -19.87 -58.12 -10.97
N HIS A 54 -20.24 -59.27 -10.39
CA HIS A 54 -19.40 -60.07 -9.50
C HIS A 54 -18.14 -60.59 -10.21
N PHE A 55 -17.01 -60.70 -9.49
CA PHE A 55 -16.54 -62.04 -9.06
C PHE A 55 -15.59 -62.01 -7.85
N GLU A 56 -15.81 -62.98 -6.97
CA GLU A 56 -15.04 -63.37 -5.77
C GLU A 56 -13.92 -64.40 -6.17
N GLU A 57 -13.04 -64.97 -5.32
CA GLU A 57 -12.92 -65.04 -3.85
C GLU A 57 -11.49 -65.44 -3.38
N LYS A 58 -11.24 -65.29 -2.07
CA LYS A 58 -10.37 -66.09 -1.14
C LYS A 58 -8.91 -66.48 -1.48
N ASP A 59 -8.01 -65.90 -0.67
CA ASP A 59 -7.44 -66.53 0.56
C ASP A 59 -6.83 -67.96 0.50
N HIS A 60 -5.50 -68.07 0.67
CA HIS A 60 -4.83 -68.77 1.80
C HIS A 60 -3.29 -68.79 1.58
N SER A 61 -2.37 -68.46 2.50
CA SER A 61 -2.11 -68.75 3.94
C SER A 61 -0.91 -69.70 4.17
N LYS A 62 0.07 -69.22 4.95
CA LYS A 62 0.96 -69.94 5.91
C LYS A 62 2.27 -70.65 5.46
N HIS A 63 3.33 -70.29 6.22
CA HIS A 63 4.38 -71.16 6.82
C HIS A 63 5.57 -71.64 5.94
N ALA A 64 6.74 -72.10 6.45
CA ALA A 64 7.54 -71.88 7.70
C ALA A 64 8.86 -72.75 7.64
N LYS A 65 9.81 -72.89 8.61
CA LYS A 65 10.05 -72.39 9.99
C LYS A 65 11.54 -72.63 10.42
N GLY A 66 12.22 -71.62 11.00
CA GLY A 66 13.46 -71.80 11.82
C GLY A 66 14.81 -71.65 11.07
N LYS A 67 15.97 -71.67 11.75
CA LYS A 67 16.36 -72.07 13.14
C LYS A 67 17.64 -71.31 13.58
N HIS A 68 18.15 -71.28 14.82
CA HIS A 68 17.65 -71.30 16.22
C HIS A 68 18.88 -71.36 17.18
N VAL A 69 18.81 -70.85 18.43
CA VAL A 69 19.26 -71.48 19.73
C VAL A 69 19.61 -70.45 20.85
N LYS A 70 18.98 -70.64 22.04
CA LYS A 70 19.36 -70.40 23.48
C LYS A 70 20.58 -69.49 23.84
N GLY A 71 20.62 -68.71 24.94
CA GLY A 71 19.67 -68.40 26.05
C GLY A 71 20.07 -68.94 27.45
N LYS A 72 20.19 -68.08 28.50
CA LYS A 72 20.13 -68.43 29.96
C LYS A 72 20.08 -67.22 30.94
N HIS A 73 20.00 -67.47 32.26
CA HIS A 73 19.55 -66.53 33.32
C HIS A 73 20.64 -65.91 34.24
N ALA A 74 20.52 -64.59 34.46
CA ALA A 74 20.36 -63.85 35.75
C ALA A 74 21.42 -63.80 36.90
N LYS A 75 21.31 -62.67 37.62
CA LYS A 75 21.70 -62.32 39.03
C LYS A 75 23.03 -61.59 39.33
N HIS A 76 22.84 -60.33 39.78
CA HIS A 76 23.35 -59.72 41.04
C HIS A 76 24.69 -58.94 41.10
N ALA A 77 24.54 -57.68 41.57
CA ALA A 77 25.18 -57.09 42.76
C ALA A 77 26.41 -56.13 42.67
N LYS A 78 26.16 -54.92 43.21
CA LYS A 78 26.95 -54.16 44.22
C LYS A 78 28.13 -53.23 43.82
N HIS A 79 28.11 -52.06 44.47
CA HIS A 79 29.24 -51.24 45.00
C HIS A 79 30.04 -50.34 44.02
N ALA A 80 30.61 -49.19 44.45
CA ALA A 80 30.32 -48.34 45.62
C ALA A 80 30.94 -46.91 45.55
N LYS A 81 30.19 -45.93 46.12
CA LYS A 81 30.57 -44.68 46.84
C LYS A 81 32.01 -44.11 46.78
N GLY A 82 32.08 -42.79 46.55
CA GLY A 82 33.14 -41.88 47.07
C GLY A 82 32.96 -40.44 46.53
N LYS A 83 32.19 -39.55 47.18
CA LYS A 83 32.62 -38.59 48.22
C LYS A 83 33.87 -37.76 47.87
N HIS A 84 33.73 -36.43 47.76
CA HIS A 84 34.05 -35.44 48.79
C HIS A 84 33.48 -34.06 48.32
N HIS A 85 32.66 -33.31 49.08
CA HIS A 85 32.92 -32.51 50.30
C HIS A 85 33.21 -31.03 49.99
N GLU A 86 32.23 -30.15 50.21
CA GLU A 86 32.47 -28.75 50.60
C GLU A 86 31.44 -28.33 51.66
N LYS A 87 31.73 -27.27 52.43
CA LYS A 87 30.98 -26.90 53.65
C LYS A 87 30.64 -25.42 53.73
N HIS A 88 29.40 -25.16 54.14
CA HIS A 88 28.88 -24.01 54.88
C HIS A 88 29.81 -22.83 55.23
N HIS A 89 29.27 -21.61 55.10
CA HIS A 89 28.83 -20.84 56.29
C HIS A 89 27.78 -19.77 55.89
N LYS A 90 26.52 -19.93 56.31
CA LYS A 90 25.89 -19.27 57.48
C LYS A 90 25.37 -17.84 57.22
N ALA A 91 24.05 -17.75 57.07
CA ALA A 91 23.26 -16.62 57.57
C ALA A 91 22.40 -17.09 58.76
N LYS A 92 22.07 -16.19 59.70
CA LYS A 92 21.08 -16.36 60.77
C LYS A 92 20.35 -15.03 60.94
N HIS A 93 19.06 -14.97 60.61
CA HIS A 93 17.93 -15.07 61.56
C HIS A 93 17.82 -13.91 62.55
N HIS A 94 16.72 -13.17 62.47
CA HIS A 94 15.61 -13.17 63.46
C HIS A 94 14.31 -12.84 62.66
N LYS A 95 13.18 -13.56 62.76
CA LYS A 95 12.22 -13.77 63.87
C LYS A 95 11.46 -12.47 64.27
N ALA A 96 10.12 -12.45 64.41
CA ALA A 96 9.17 -13.58 64.47
C ALA A 96 7.67 -13.20 64.30
N LYS A 97 6.84 -14.27 64.24
CA LYS A 97 5.43 -14.45 64.63
C LYS A 97 4.32 -14.20 63.58
N HIS A 98 3.34 -15.11 63.64
CA HIS A 98 2.06 -15.08 62.91
C HIS A 98 1.02 -14.23 63.65
N GLY A 99 0.04 -13.76 62.89
CA GLY A 99 -1.37 -13.73 63.28
C GLY A 99 -2.21 -14.17 62.07
N GLU A 100 -3.15 -15.09 62.26
CA GLU A 100 -4.18 -15.42 61.26
C GLU A 100 -5.39 -14.49 61.45
N VAL A 101 -6.18 -14.24 60.40
CA VAL A 101 -7.66 -14.30 60.41
C VAL A 101 -8.26 -13.96 59.02
N GLU A 102 -9.21 -14.81 58.62
CA GLU A 102 -10.30 -14.66 57.62
C GLU A 102 -10.08 -14.14 56.19
N ASN A 103 -10.56 -14.94 55.24
CA ASN A 103 -10.88 -14.53 53.87
C ASN A 103 -12.08 -13.57 53.83
N ARG A 104 -11.97 -12.48 53.06
CA ARG A 104 -13.12 -11.86 52.38
C ARG A 104 -12.76 -11.54 50.93
N LYS A 105 -13.63 -11.92 50.00
CA LYS A 105 -13.56 -11.47 48.60
C LYS A 105 -14.14 -10.05 48.51
N PRO A 106 -13.53 -9.11 47.76
CA PRO A 106 -14.26 -7.94 47.28
C PRO A 106 -15.29 -8.36 46.22
N HIS A 107 -16.40 -7.63 46.12
CA HIS A 107 -17.37 -7.76 45.04
C HIS A 107 -17.02 -6.82 43.86
N ARG A 108 -17.65 -7.05 42.71
CA ARG A 108 -17.81 -6.00 41.69
C ARG A 108 -18.77 -4.94 42.23
N GLY A 109 -18.41 -3.67 42.08
CA GLY A 109 -19.23 -2.53 42.46
C GLY A 109 -18.38 -1.35 42.96
N ASP A 110 -18.86 -0.14 42.65
CA ASP A 110 -18.59 1.10 43.37
C ASP A 110 -17.12 1.57 43.47
N VAL A 111 -16.52 1.87 42.30
CA VAL A 111 -15.40 2.82 42.20
C VAL A 111 -15.88 4.10 41.50
N ILE A 112 -16.71 4.88 42.21
CA ILE A 112 -16.96 6.29 41.89
C ILE A 112 -16.91 7.06 43.21
N HIS A 113 -15.76 7.65 43.55
CA HIS A 113 -15.73 8.70 44.57
C HIS A 113 -14.47 9.58 44.51
N ASN A 114 -14.72 10.88 44.66
CA ASN A 114 -13.77 11.92 45.09
C ASN A 114 -12.74 12.41 44.04
N PHE A 115 -13.26 13.17 43.07
CA PHE A 115 -12.55 14.33 42.51
C PHE A 115 -11.74 15.06 43.60
N LYS A 116 -10.42 15.20 43.41
CA LYS A 116 -9.55 15.97 44.31
C LYS A 116 -8.37 16.64 43.59
N GLU A 117 -8.51 16.84 42.29
CA GLU A 117 -7.42 17.10 41.33
C GLU A 117 -7.49 18.53 40.76
N LEU A 118 -7.71 19.55 41.61
CA LEU A 118 -7.92 20.93 41.16
C LEU A 118 -6.97 21.98 41.79
N LYS A 119 -6.10 21.58 42.73
CA LYS A 119 -5.37 22.52 43.60
C LYS A 119 -4.01 23.03 43.08
N VAL A 120 -3.69 22.75 41.82
CA VAL A 120 -2.57 23.35 41.09
C VAL A 120 -3.08 24.31 40.03
N ALA A 121 -4.03 23.90 39.19
CA ALA A 121 -4.70 24.77 38.21
C ALA A 121 -5.34 26.02 38.86
N GLU A 122 -6.04 25.87 40.00
CA GLU A 122 -6.58 26.99 40.81
C GLU A 122 -5.53 28.04 41.23
N LYS A 123 -4.24 27.68 41.31
CA LYS A 123 -3.15 28.60 41.68
C LYS A 123 -2.52 29.33 40.50
N LEU A 124 -2.69 28.80 39.29
CA LEU A 124 -2.12 29.36 38.05
C LEU A 124 -3.19 29.98 37.13
N ASN A 125 -4.46 29.94 37.56
CA ASN A 125 -5.61 30.49 36.84
C ASN A 125 -5.76 29.90 35.41
N ILE A 126 -5.40 28.63 35.26
CA ILE A 126 -5.54 27.87 34.01
C ILE A 126 -6.90 27.17 34.05
N GLU A 127 -7.86 27.67 33.27
CA GLU A 127 -9.10 26.94 32.99
C GLU A 127 -8.82 25.89 31.91
N LEU A 128 -9.06 24.61 32.24
CA LEU A 128 -8.99 23.51 31.29
C LEU A 128 -10.32 23.37 30.55
N ASN A 129 -10.25 23.17 29.24
CA ASN A 129 -11.41 22.85 28.43
C ASN A 129 -12.01 21.51 28.91
N LYS A 130 -13.33 21.50 29.15
CA LYS A 130 -14.07 20.29 29.55
C LYS A 130 -14.59 19.51 28.35
N ASP A 131 -14.91 20.23 27.27
CA ASP A 131 -15.70 19.75 26.13
C ASP A 131 -14.89 19.77 24.82
N SER A 132 -13.60 20.10 24.88
CA SER A 132 -12.70 20.21 23.71
C SER A 132 -11.27 19.81 24.09
N GLU A 133 -10.67 18.92 23.32
CA GLU A 133 -9.28 18.48 23.48
C GLU A 133 -8.50 18.78 22.20
N ALA A 134 -7.25 19.24 22.33
CA ALA A 134 -6.34 19.40 21.21
C ALA A 134 -6.09 18.03 20.51
N PRO A 135 -5.90 18.02 19.17
CA PRO A 135 -5.62 16.80 18.43
C PRO A 135 -4.40 16.06 18.98
N LEU A 136 -4.49 14.73 19.05
CA LEU A 136 -3.34 13.85 19.19
C LEU A 136 -2.97 13.33 17.80
N VAL A 137 -1.88 13.82 17.25
CA VAL A 137 -1.37 13.49 15.92
C VAL A 137 -0.43 12.30 16.03
N GLY A 138 -0.73 11.23 15.31
CA GLY A 138 0.22 10.16 15.03
C GLY A 138 0.92 10.44 13.70
N THR A 139 2.25 10.29 13.64
CA THR A 139 3.03 10.45 12.41
C THR A 139 2.66 9.38 11.37
N THR A 140 1.80 9.73 10.41
CA THR A 140 1.36 8.85 9.32
C THR A 140 2.50 8.53 8.35
N GLY A 141 3.25 7.46 8.64
CA GLY A 141 4.32 6.94 7.80
C GLY A 141 5.72 6.92 8.42
N ALA A 142 5.89 7.34 9.68
CA ALA A 142 7.13 7.10 10.40
C ALA A 142 7.32 5.59 10.64
N ARG A 143 8.56 5.09 10.55
CA ARG A 143 8.86 3.65 10.66
C ARG A 143 8.69 3.11 12.08
N GLU A 144 9.11 3.87 13.08
CA GLU A 144 9.00 3.50 14.51
C GLU A 144 8.60 4.74 15.34
N SER A 145 7.51 4.64 16.10
CA SER A 145 7.10 5.66 17.06
C SER A 145 7.73 5.40 18.43
N VAL A 146 8.06 6.46 19.17
CA VAL A 146 8.70 6.37 20.47
C VAL A 146 7.62 6.24 21.56
N PRO A 147 7.61 5.17 22.38
CA PRO A 147 6.63 5.02 23.45
C PRO A 147 6.77 6.12 24.52
N HIS A 148 5.62 6.61 25.01
CA HIS A 148 5.53 7.65 26.06
C HIS A 148 6.24 8.99 25.77
N LYS A 149 6.72 9.23 24.54
CA LYS A 149 7.44 10.46 24.16
C LYS A 149 6.60 11.28 23.19
N TYR A 150 6.48 12.57 23.45
CA TYR A 150 5.59 13.47 22.72
C TYR A 150 6.23 14.82 22.44
N ILE A 151 5.78 15.43 21.35
CA ILE A 151 6.02 16.82 20.97
C ILE A 151 4.70 17.58 21.21
N VAL A 152 4.75 18.75 21.82
CA VAL A 152 3.59 19.60 22.11
C VAL A 152 3.81 20.94 21.44
N VAL A 153 2.88 21.34 20.57
CA VAL A 153 2.90 22.63 19.89
C VAL A 153 1.83 23.54 20.50
N LEU A 154 2.23 24.75 20.87
CA LEU A 154 1.37 25.78 21.44
C LEU A 154 0.88 26.71 20.32
N LYS A 155 -0.29 27.32 20.52
CA LYS A 155 -0.89 28.23 19.53
C LYS A 155 0.00 29.47 19.29
N PRO A 156 -0.03 30.07 18.08
CA PRO A 156 0.72 31.29 17.79
C PRO A 156 0.25 32.47 18.67
N GLY A 157 1.15 33.43 18.92
CA GLY A 157 0.86 34.67 19.65
C GLY A 157 0.83 34.57 21.19
N ILE A 158 1.12 33.41 21.77
CA ILE A 158 1.20 33.23 23.23
C ILE A 158 2.44 33.93 23.81
N SER A 159 2.31 34.57 24.97
CA SER A 159 3.41 35.28 25.63
C SER A 159 4.41 34.34 26.30
N ALA A 160 5.67 34.78 26.44
CA ALA A 160 6.70 34.02 27.14
C ALA A 160 6.31 33.65 28.59
N ASP A 161 5.58 34.53 29.28
CA ASP A 161 5.07 34.26 30.64
C ASP A 161 4.03 33.14 30.63
N GLN A 162 3.09 33.14 29.67
CA GLN A 162 2.10 32.06 29.50
C GLN A 162 2.76 30.72 29.17
N VAL A 163 3.79 30.71 28.32
CA VAL A 163 4.61 29.52 28.02
C VAL A 163 5.30 29.01 29.29
N SER A 164 5.88 29.91 30.10
CA SER A 164 6.50 29.55 31.38
C SER A 164 5.50 28.95 32.37
N PHE A 165 4.34 29.57 32.58
CA PHE A 165 3.29 29.02 33.46
C PHE A 165 2.75 27.68 32.96
N HIS A 166 2.62 27.49 31.64
CA HIS A 166 2.22 26.20 31.07
C HIS A 166 3.27 25.11 31.36
N HIS A 167 4.57 25.39 31.16
CA HIS A 167 5.64 24.44 31.49
C HIS A 167 5.69 24.10 32.99
N GLU A 168 5.53 25.08 33.89
CA GLU A 168 5.49 24.85 35.34
C GLU A 168 4.29 23.98 35.75
N TRP A 169 3.12 24.24 35.17
CA TRP A 169 1.91 23.44 35.39
C TRP A 169 2.09 21.99 34.93
N VAL A 170 2.55 21.77 33.69
CA VAL A 170 2.78 20.42 33.14
C VAL A 170 3.81 19.64 33.96
N ALA A 171 4.88 20.30 34.41
CA ALA A 171 5.87 19.66 35.29
C ALA A 171 5.27 19.24 36.64
N ALA A 172 4.35 20.02 37.21
CA ALA A 172 3.71 19.71 38.48
C ALA A 172 2.72 18.54 38.37
N GLU A 173 1.82 18.55 37.38
CA GLU A 173 0.86 17.46 37.18
C GLU A 173 1.58 16.14 36.81
N HIS A 174 2.62 16.22 35.98
CA HIS A 174 3.41 15.04 35.61
C HIS A 174 4.13 14.43 36.81
N ALA A 175 4.76 15.26 37.66
CA ALA A 175 5.41 14.78 38.88
C ALA A 175 4.43 14.15 39.87
N GLN A 176 3.17 14.63 39.93
CA GLN A 176 2.11 14.01 40.71
C GLN A 176 1.70 12.64 40.13
N ALA A 177 1.50 12.55 38.81
CA ALA A 177 1.09 11.31 38.14
C ALA A 177 2.17 10.21 38.24
N VAL A 178 3.45 10.55 38.00
CA VAL A 178 4.58 9.62 38.11
C VAL A 178 4.85 9.21 39.56
N GLY A 179 4.56 10.07 40.53
CA GLY A 179 4.78 9.80 41.96
C GLY A 179 3.99 8.62 42.55
N GLY A 180 2.95 8.15 41.86
CA GLY A 180 2.15 6.98 42.24
C GLY A 180 2.32 5.75 41.34
N LEU A 181 3.22 5.80 40.36
CA LEU A 181 3.30 4.80 39.28
C LEU A 181 3.99 3.49 39.73
N ASP A 182 3.49 2.34 39.26
CA ASP A 182 4.10 1.04 39.56
C ASP A 182 5.50 0.91 38.92
N PRO A 183 6.51 0.34 39.63
CA PRO A 183 7.87 0.17 39.09
C PRO A 183 7.99 -0.72 37.84
N THR A 184 6.94 -1.46 37.46
CA THR A 184 6.91 -2.31 36.26
C THR A 184 6.17 -1.69 35.07
N HIS A 185 5.70 -0.44 35.20
CA HIS A 185 5.01 0.28 34.13
C HIS A 185 5.92 0.56 32.92
N SER A 186 5.40 0.43 31.70
CA SER A 186 6.17 0.56 30.44
C SER A 186 6.84 1.92 30.23
N PHE A 187 6.33 2.97 30.90
CA PHE A 187 6.94 4.29 31.00
C PHE A 187 8.40 4.24 31.49
N TRP A 188 8.72 3.38 32.46
CA TRP A 188 10.09 3.25 32.97
C TRP A 188 11.02 2.59 31.95
N THR A 189 10.52 1.60 31.22
CA THR A 189 11.24 0.93 30.13
C THR A 189 11.57 1.93 29.02
N ALA A 190 10.61 2.73 28.58
CA ALA A 190 10.82 3.77 27.56
C ALA A 190 11.87 4.82 27.99
N LEU A 191 11.88 5.23 29.26
CA LEU A 191 12.90 6.15 29.80
C LEU A 191 14.31 5.54 29.80
N GLU A 192 14.45 4.24 30.05
CA GLU A 192 15.74 3.53 30.07
C GLU A 192 16.26 3.25 28.65
N GLU A 193 15.40 2.71 27.77
CA GLU A 193 15.72 2.35 26.38
C GLU A 193 16.11 3.57 25.54
N HIS A 194 15.41 4.70 25.71
CA HIS A 194 15.74 5.96 25.04
C HIS A 194 16.68 6.88 25.83
N HIS A 195 17.34 6.34 26.87
CA HIS A 195 18.43 6.98 27.62
C HIS A 195 18.10 8.39 28.15
N SER A 196 16.88 8.59 28.68
CA SER A 196 16.43 9.89 29.18
C SER A 196 17.32 10.41 30.31
N SER A 197 17.72 11.69 30.21
CA SER A 197 18.43 12.38 31.27
C SER A 197 17.54 12.65 32.50
N GLN A 198 16.22 12.70 32.31
CA GLN A 198 15.24 12.89 33.38
C GLN A 198 14.71 11.53 33.86
N LYS A 199 15.13 11.12 35.05
CA LYS A 199 14.77 9.83 35.67
C LYS A 199 13.30 9.67 36.06
N GLN A 200 12.49 10.71 35.89
CA GLN A 200 11.04 10.71 36.13
C GLN A 200 10.27 11.13 34.87
N GLY A 201 10.93 11.26 33.71
CA GLY A 201 10.35 11.87 32.52
C GLY A 201 10.10 13.36 32.67
N GLY A 202 8.99 13.84 32.12
CA GLY A 202 8.64 15.25 32.00
C GLY A 202 9.26 15.92 30.78
N LEU A 203 9.21 17.25 30.78
CA LEU A 203 9.73 18.11 29.73
C LEU A 203 11.27 17.96 29.61
N LEU A 204 11.74 17.66 28.40
CA LEU A 204 13.16 17.52 28.06
C LEU A 204 13.72 18.76 27.36
N HIS A 205 13.00 19.26 26.35
CA HIS A 205 13.44 20.34 25.48
C HIS A 205 12.27 21.29 25.18
N SER A 206 12.54 22.59 25.12
CA SER A 206 11.62 23.58 24.56
C SER A 206 12.20 24.20 23.29
N PHE A 207 11.32 24.63 22.39
CA PHE A 207 11.68 25.26 21.12
C PHE A 207 10.80 26.49 20.85
N ALA A 208 11.40 27.49 20.22
CA ALA A 208 10.72 28.67 19.67
C ALA A 208 11.39 28.99 18.34
N ILE A 209 10.64 28.91 17.24
CA ILE A 209 11.12 29.06 15.86
C ILE A 209 10.10 29.95 15.14
N ASN A 210 10.43 31.23 14.99
CA ASN A 210 9.50 32.27 14.56
C ASN A 210 8.21 32.21 15.41
N ASP A 211 7.05 32.00 14.77
CA ASP A 211 5.74 31.96 15.42
C ASP A 211 5.38 30.59 16.04
N ILE A 212 6.20 29.55 15.84
CA ILE A 212 6.00 28.22 16.40
C ILE A 212 6.71 28.13 17.76
N VAL A 213 5.96 27.85 18.82
CA VAL A 213 6.50 27.60 20.17
C VAL A 213 5.99 26.25 20.67
N GLY A 214 6.86 25.50 21.35
CA GLY A 214 6.50 24.19 21.87
C GLY A 214 7.59 23.53 22.71
N TYR A 215 7.38 22.27 23.04
CA TYR A 215 8.31 21.45 23.81
C TYR A 215 8.18 19.97 23.48
N SER A 216 9.15 19.16 23.91
CA SER A 216 9.05 17.69 23.88
C SER A 216 9.47 17.09 25.22
N GLY A 217 8.97 15.89 25.51
CA GLY A 217 9.19 15.22 26.78
C GLY A 217 8.64 13.80 26.84
N PHE A 218 8.93 13.11 27.94
CA PHE A 218 8.32 11.83 28.26
C PHE A 218 7.14 12.05 29.19
N PHE A 219 5.94 11.67 28.78
CA PHE A 219 4.70 11.91 29.53
C PHE A 219 3.89 10.63 29.63
N LEU A 220 3.18 10.45 30.76
CA LEU A 220 2.16 9.42 30.87
C LEU A 220 0.94 9.83 30.03
N GLU A 221 0.18 8.87 29.52
CA GLU A 221 -1.06 9.10 28.77
C GLU A 221 -2.01 10.05 29.53
N SER A 222 -2.18 9.85 30.84
CA SER A 222 -2.96 10.75 31.72
C SER A 222 -2.39 12.17 31.86
N THR A 223 -1.08 12.36 31.68
CA THR A 223 -0.47 13.70 31.58
C THR A 223 -0.75 14.31 30.20
N VAL A 224 -0.72 13.51 29.14
CA VAL A 224 -1.01 13.95 27.76
C VAL A 224 -2.47 14.42 27.62
N ASP A 225 -3.43 13.69 28.20
CA ASP A 225 -4.84 14.12 28.19
C ASP A 225 -5.08 15.42 28.97
N LEU A 226 -4.34 15.67 30.05
CA LEU A 226 -4.34 16.98 30.72
C LEU A 226 -3.74 18.07 29.82
N ILE A 227 -2.57 17.83 29.21
CA ILE A 227 -1.93 18.75 28.26
C ILE A 227 -2.90 19.12 27.13
N ARG A 228 -3.56 18.13 26.52
CA ARG A 228 -4.52 18.31 25.42
C ARG A 228 -5.76 19.14 25.80
N ARG A 229 -6.14 19.21 27.08
CA ARG A 229 -7.24 20.06 27.58
C ARG A 229 -6.82 21.49 27.92
N ASN A 230 -5.54 21.83 27.81
CA ASN A 230 -5.07 23.19 28.06
C ASN A 230 -5.33 24.08 26.82
N PRO A 231 -6.05 25.22 26.95
CA PRO A 231 -6.45 26.03 25.80
C PRO A 231 -5.29 26.67 25.03
N LEU A 232 -4.06 26.67 25.59
CA LEU A 232 -2.84 27.14 24.94
C LEU A 232 -2.25 26.13 23.92
N VAL A 233 -2.61 24.84 24.01
CA VAL A 233 -2.09 23.80 23.13
C VAL A 233 -2.82 23.82 21.78
N GLN A 234 -2.07 23.75 20.69
CA GLN A 234 -2.59 23.63 19.33
C GLN A 234 -2.77 22.16 18.94
N PHE A 235 -1.75 21.33 19.19
CA PHE A 235 -1.81 19.87 19.08
C PHE A 235 -0.70 19.21 19.90
N VAL A 236 -0.85 17.90 20.14
CA VAL A 236 0.20 17.01 20.63
C VAL A 236 0.52 15.99 19.54
N GLU A 237 1.78 15.70 19.30
CA GLU A 237 2.25 14.70 18.34
C GLU A 237 3.01 13.61 19.10
N GLN A 238 2.80 12.33 18.73
CA GLN A 238 3.64 11.25 19.25
C GLN A 238 4.99 11.26 18.53
N ASP A 239 6.08 11.33 19.29
CA ASP A 239 7.44 11.44 18.75
C ASP A 239 7.87 10.14 18.02
N SER A 240 8.78 10.23 17.07
CA SER A 240 9.18 9.12 16.20
C SER A 240 10.67 9.12 15.87
N LEU A 241 11.20 7.96 15.45
CA LEU A 241 12.62 7.81 15.15
C LEU A 241 12.97 8.32 13.75
N VAL A 242 13.81 9.36 13.71
CA VAL A 242 14.46 9.83 12.48
C VAL A 242 15.84 9.20 12.32
N HIS A 243 16.00 8.37 11.29
CA HIS A 243 17.27 7.71 10.98
C HIS A 243 18.14 8.61 10.10
N ALA A 244 19.42 8.74 10.44
CA ALA A 244 20.41 9.23 9.48
C ALA A 244 20.59 8.15 8.39
N SER A 245 20.50 8.54 7.12
CA SER A 245 20.38 7.59 6.00
C SER A 245 21.55 6.61 5.92
N GLU A 246 21.31 5.32 6.18
CA GLU A 246 22.33 4.26 6.16
C GLU A 246 22.63 3.75 4.74
N PHE A 247 23.24 4.61 3.91
CA PHE A 247 23.81 4.21 2.63
C PHE A 247 25.29 3.80 2.76
N ASP A 248 25.65 2.65 2.21
CA ASP A 248 27.01 2.13 2.19
C ASP A 248 27.55 2.03 0.74
N ILE A 249 28.87 1.94 0.63
CA ILE A 249 29.63 1.97 -0.63
C ILE A 249 30.51 0.73 -0.71
N GLN A 250 30.03 -0.31 -1.40
CA GLN A 250 30.86 -1.47 -1.71
C GLN A 250 31.90 -1.07 -2.76
N LYS A 251 33.17 -0.99 -2.33
CA LYS A 251 34.33 -0.75 -3.19
C LYS A 251 34.83 -2.07 -3.79
N GLY A 252 35.22 -2.03 -5.06
CA GLY A 252 35.58 -3.24 -5.81
C GLY A 252 34.37 -4.05 -6.32
N ALA A 253 33.18 -3.44 -6.35
CA ALA A 253 31.99 -4.04 -6.94
C ALA A 253 32.17 -4.29 -8.45
N PRO A 254 31.54 -5.32 -9.03
CA PRO A 254 31.50 -5.50 -10.48
C PRO A 254 30.74 -4.34 -11.16
N TRP A 255 31.08 -4.06 -12.41
CA TRP A 255 30.56 -2.88 -13.14
C TRP A 255 29.02 -2.85 -13.24
N GLY A 256 28.35 -4.01 -13.25
CA GLY A 256 26.89 -4.10 -13.32
C GLY A 256 26.20 -3.51 -12.09
N LEU A 257 26.69 -3.84 -10.88
CA LEU A 257 26.24 -3.21 -9.65
C LEU A 257 26.53 -1.70 -9.67
N ALA A 258 27.76 -1.32 -10.05
CA ALA A 258 28.13 0.09 -10.15
C ALA A 258 27.24 0.86 -11.13
N ARG A 259 26.85 0.26 -12.26
CA ARG A 259 26.02 0.93 -13.28
C ARG A 259 24.61 1.18 -12.80
N VAL A 260 23.98 0.23 -12.10
CA VAL A 260 22.62 0.45 -11.57
C VAL A 260 22.58 1.42 -10.39
N SER A 261 23.71 1.74 -9.76
CA SER A 261 23.77 2.71 -8.65
C SER A 261 24.23 4.11 -9.03
N HIS A 262 24.33 4.43 -10.32
CA HIS A 262 24.62 5.77 -10.82
C HIS A 262 23.65 6.12 -11.94
N ARG A 263 23.19 7.37 -12.05
CA ARG A 263 22.47 7.82 -13.28
C ARG A 263 23.47 8.07 -14.42
N GLN A 264 24.55 8.81 -14.11
CA GLN A 264 25.62 9.16 -15.05
C GLN A 264 26.43 7.93 -15.52
N PRO A 265 27.01 7.97 -16.74
CA PRO A 265 27.92 6.93 -17.23
C PRO A 265 29.11 6.67 -16.30
N LEU A 266 29.62 5.44 -16.31
CA LEU A 266 30.70 5.04 -15.40
C LEU A 266 32.04 5.71 -15.74
N SER A 267 32.72 6.18 -14.70
CA SER A 267 34.02 6.85 -14.77
C SER A 267 35.09 6.03 -14.04
N LEU A 268 36.37 6.41 -14.21
CA LEU A 268 37.49 5.82 -13.45
C LEU A 268 37.34 5.91 -11.92
N ASN A 269 36.45 6.77 -11.42
CA ASN A 269 36.16 6.89 -9.99
C ASN A 269 34.92 6.07 -9.56
N SER A 270 33.96 5.80 -10.45
CA SER A 270 32.67 5.16 -10.11
C SER A 270 32.51 3.71 -10.60
N PHE A 271 33.32 3.25 -11.58
CA PHE A 271 33.15 1.95 -12.24
C PHE A 271 33.17 0.70 -11.34
N ASN A 272 33.64 0.83 -10.10
CA ASN A 272 33.79 -0.24 -9.12
C ASN A 272 33.17 0.09 -7.74
N GLN A 273 32.23 1.05 -7.70
CA GLN A 273 31.51 1.44 -6.49
C GLN A 273 30.02 1.13 -6.65
N TYR A 274 29.48 0.27 -5.79
CA TYR A 274 28.03 0.07 -5.66
C TYR A 274 27.53 0.90 -4.47
N LEU A 275 26.56 1.79 -4.72
CA LEU A 275 25.92 2.65 -3.73
C LEU A 275 24.55 2.05 -3.37
N TYR A 276 24.32 1.67 -2.12
CA TYR A 276 23.14 0.89 -1.73
C TYR A 276 22.73 1.09 -0.27
N ASP A 277 21.45 0.85 0.00
CA ASP A 277 20.87 0.73 1.34
C ASP A 277 21.22 -0.65 1.95
N THR A 278 21.73 -0.65 3.18
CA THR A 278 22.26 -1.83 3.87
C THR A 278 21.22 -2.93 4.14
N ASP A 279 19.93 -2.60 4.18
CA ASP A 279 18.84 -3.56 4.38
C ASP A 279 18.34 -4.19 3.06
N GLY A 280 18.89 -3.79 1.91
CA GLY A 280 18.48 -4.27 0.58
C GLY A 280 18.36 -5.80 0.44
N GLY A 281 17.15 -6.28 0.20
CA GLY A 281 16.73 -7.68 0.06
C GLY A 281 16.12 -8.31 1.32
N LYS A 282 16.26 -7.69 2.49
CA LYS A 282 15.89 -8.25 3.80
C LYS A 282 14.41 -8.64 3.84
N GLY A 283 14.12 -9.88 4.20
CA GLY A 283 12.75 -10.40 4.31
C GLY A 283 12.08 -10.75 2.98
N VAL A 284 12.76 -10.63 1.84
CA VAL A 284 12.24 -10.99 0.52
C VAL A 284 12.81 -12.32 0.05
N THR A 285 11.96 -13.18 -0.50
CA THR A 285 12.36 -14.46 -1.11
C THR A 285 12.40 -14.35 -2.63
N ALA A 286 13.55 -14.64 -3.25
CA ALA A 286 13.75 -14.63 -4.69
C ALA A 286 13.85 -16.05 -5.25
N TYR A 287 12.88 -16.44 -6.09
CA TYR A 287 12.86 -17.73 -6.78
C TYR A 287 13.68 -17.68 -8.08
N VAL A 288 14.60 -18.63 -8.25
CA VAL A 288 15.47 -18.74 -9.44
C VAL A 288 14.98 -19.92 -10.28
N VAL A 289 14.21 -19.63 -11.33
CA VAL A 289 13.56 -20.62 -12.22
C VAL A 289 14.51 -20.93 -13.38
N ASP A 290 15.42 -21.88 -13.16
CA ASP A 290 16.62 -22.05 -14.00
C ASP A 290 17.23 -23.49 -13.93
N THR A 291 18.55 -23.67 -14.01
CA THR A 291 19.28 -24.97 -13.94
C THR A 291 19.43 -25.53 -12.52
N GLY A 292 19.15 -24.72 -11.50
CA GLY A 292 19.44 -24.98 -10.09
C GLY A 292 20.18 -23.80 -9.46
N VAL A 293 20.66 -23.97 -8.22
CA VAL A 293 21.67 -23.08 -7.61
C VAL A 293 22.65 -23.94 -6.81
N HIS A 294 23.95 -23.63 -6.84
CA HIS A 294 24.93 -24.15 -5.90
C HIS A 294 24.71 -23.53 -4.52
N VAL A 295 23.69 -24.00 -3.80
CA VAL A 295 23.19 -23.37 -2.54
C VAL A 295 24.23 -23.30 -1.43
N SER A 296 25.28 -24.11 -1.50
CA SER A 296 26.41 -24.12 -0.57
C SER A 296 27.53 -23.13 -0.95
N HIS A 297 27.37 -22.31 -1.98
CA HIS A 297 28.33 -21.25 -2.33
C HIS A 297 28.44 -20.22 -1.19
N ASP A 298 29.67 -19.93 -0.75
CA ASP A 298 29.94 -19.20 0.49
C ASP A 298 29.36 -17.77 0.46
N GLU A 299 29.35 -17.15 -0.73
CA GLU A 299 28.74 -15.85 -1.05
C GLU A 299 27.23 -15.72 -0.73
N PHE A 300 26.49 -16.82 -0.55
CA PHE A 300 25.09 -16.77 -0.10
C PHE A 300 24.94 -16.77 1.42
N GLY A 301 26.00 -17.08 2.18
CA GLY A 301 25.97 -17.07 3.65
C GLY A 301 24.92 -18.01 4.28
N GLY A 302 24.43 -19.02 3.54
CA GLY A 302 23.33 -19.89 3.97
C GLY A 302 21.91 -19.39 3.64
N ARG A 303 21.76 -18.24 2.97
CA ARG A 303 20.46 -17.71 2.48
C ARG A 303 19.93 -18.42 1.23
N ALA A 304 20.75 -19.24 0.57
CA ALA A 304 20.33 -20.03 -0.58
C ALA A 304 19.82 -21.41 -0.16
N THR A 305 18.67 -21.83 -0.71
CA THR A 305 17.98 -23.07 -0.37
C THR A 305 17.37 -23.74 -1.59
N TRP A 306 17.12 -25.05 -1.51
CA TRP A 306 16.40 -25.79 -2.55
C TRP A 306 14.89 -25.69 -2.36
N GLY A 307 14.17 -25.31 -3.42
CA GLY A 307 12.71 -25.29 -3.47
C GLY A 307 12.14 -26.53 -4.16
N ALA A 308 12.50 -26.74 -5.42
CA ALA A 308 12.05 -27.89 -6.19
C ALA A 308 12.97 -28.20 -7.39
N THR A 309 13.11 -29.50 -7.68
CA THR A 309 13.61 -30.01 -8.97
C THR A 309 12.45 -30.61 -9.75
N ILE A 310 12.15 -30.03 -10.91
CA ILE A 310 10.98 -30.39 -11.73
C ILE A 310 11.29 -31.50 -12.77
N PRO A 311 12.41 -31.49 -13.51
CA PRO A 311 12.67 -32.51 -14.52
C PRO A 311 12.86 -33.90 -13.88
N GLU A 312 11.98 -34.84 -14.21
CA GLU A 312 11.98 -36.18 -13.60
C GLU A 312 13.35 -36.87 -13.72
N GLY A 313 13.81 -37.49 -12.62
CA GLY A 313 15.08 -38.22 -12.55
C GLY A 313 16.35 -37.34 -12.46
N ASP A 314 16.22 -36.02 -12.38
CA ASP A 314 17.32 -35.11 -12.06
C ASP A 314 17.48 -34.94 -10.53
N ILE A 315 18.52 -34.23 -10.09
CA ILE A 315 18.86 -34.03 -8.66
C ILE A 315 18.84 -32.55 -8.26
N ASP A 316 18.73 -32.30 -6.95
CA ASP A 316 18.85 -30.98 -6.31
C ASP A 316 20.31 -30.48 -6.32
N ASP A 317 20.86 -30.25 -7.52
CA ASP A 317 22.21 -29.73 -7.75
C ASP A 317 22.32 -28.95 -9.09
N ASP A 318 23.07 -27.84 -9.11
CA ASP A 318 23.29 -27.04 -10.33
C ASP A 318 24.46 -27.58 -11.14
N ASN A 319 24.19 -28.60 -11.95
CA ASN A 319 25.18 -29.22 -12.83
C ASN A 319 25.45 -28.41 -14.12
N ASN A 320 25.06 -27.13 -14.18
CA ASN A 320 25.28 -26.25 -15.34
C ASN A 320 25.98 -24.94 -14.97
N GLY A 321 25.57 -24.29 -13.87
CA GLY A 321 26.15 -23.04 -13.36
C GLY A 321 25.42 -21.76 -13.75
N HIS A 322 24.52 -21.84 -14.75
CA HIS A 322 23.75 -20.69 -15.22
C HIS A 322 22.82 -20.12 -14.13
N GLY A 323 22.05 -20.99 -13.47
CA GLY A 323 21.20 -20.60 -12.36
C GLY A 323 21.98 -20.08 -11.15
N THR A 324 23.15 -20.65 -10.85
CA THR A 324 24.08 -20.12 -9.83
C THR A 324 24.58 -18.70 -10.16
N HIS A 325 24.83 -18.38 -11.43
CA HIS A 325 25.23 -17.03 -11.86
C HIS A 325 24.08 -16.01 -11.74
N CYS A 326 22.87 -16.44 -12.08
CA CYS A 326 21.66 -15.63 -11.90
C CYS A 326 21.38 -15.36 -10.40
N ALA A 327 21.45 -16.40 -9.57
CA ALA A 327 21.30 -16.30 -8.12
C ALA A 327 22.32 -15.35 -7.47
N GLY A 328 23.60 -15.43 -7.89
CA GLY A 328 24.64 -14.52 -7.43
C GLY A 328 24.32 -13.07 -7.71
N THR A 329 23.86 -12.78 -8.92
CA THR A 329 23.56 -11.42 -9.40
C THR A 329 22.33 -10.83 -8.69
N ILE A 330 21.39 -11.67 -8.23
CA ILE A 330 20.26 -11.25 -7.39
C ILE A 330 20.75 -10.88 -5.99
N GLY A 331 21.45 -11.80 -5.29
CA GLY A 331 21.61 -11.70 -3.83
C GLY A 331 22.87 -12.32 -3.21
N SER A 332 23.96 -12.50 -3.95
CA SER A 332 25.27 -12.76 -3.32
C SER A 332 25.79 -11.53 -2.56
N SER A 333 26.64 -11.75 -1.56
CA SER A 333 27.26 -10.68 -0.78
C SER A 333 28.08 -9.71 -1.65
N SER A 334 28.92 -10.23 -2.56
CA SER A 334 29.88 -9.45 -3.35
C SER A 334 29.37 -9.06 -4.74
N TYR A 335 28.50 -9.86 -5.36
CA TYR A 335 28.02 -9.64 -6.75
C TYR A 335 26.52 -9.36 -6.85
N GLY A 336 25.78 -9.43 -5.73
CA GLY A 336 24.33 -9.27 -5.67
C GLY A 336 23.87 -7.84 -5.41
N ILE A 337 22.73 -7.51 -6.02
CA ILE A 337 21.96 -6.27 -5.84
C ILE A 337 21.33 -6.23 -4.43
N ALA A 338 20.56 -7.26 -4.10
CA ALA A 338 19.75 -7.39 -2.89
C ALA A 338 20.46 -8.36 -1.93
N LYS A 339 21.53 -7.86 -1.30
CA LYS A 339 22.49 -8.65 -0.52
C LYS A 339 21.90 -9.45 0.63
N ASN A 340 20.70 -9.10 1.10
CA ASN A 340 20.01 -9.77 2.21
C ASN A 340 18.83 -10.67 1.78
N ALA A 341 18.61 -10.87 0.48
CA ALA A 341 17.51 -11.70 -0.01
C ALA A 341 17.70 -13.21 0.29
N ASP A 342 16.61 -13.90 0.60
CA ASP A 342 16.57 -15.36 0.66
C ASP A 342 16.45 -15.92 -0.77
N ILE A 343 17.34 -16.82 -1.19
CA ILE A 343 17.35 -17.39 -2.56
C ILE A 343 16.75 -18.79 -2.54
N VAL A 344 15.83 -19.09 -3.46
CA VAL A 344 15.22 -20.41 -3.62
C VAL A 344 15.45 -20.95 -5.02
N ALA A 345 16.16 -22.08 -5.12
CA ALA A 345 16.38 -22.78 -6.38
C ALA A 345 15.11 -23.51 -6.86
N VAL A 346 14.69 -23.23 -8.09
CA VAL A 346 13.58 -23.89 -8.78
C VAL A 346 14.11 -24.43 -10.12
N LYS A 347 14.63 -25.65 -10.07
CA LYS A 347 15.30 -26.29 -11.21
C LYS A 347 14.27 -26.79 -12.22
N VAL A 348 14.22 -26.14 -13.38
CA VAL A 348 13.39 -26.50 -14.55
C VAL A 348 14.23 -26.90 -15.77
N LEU A 349 15.53 -26.56 -15.77
CA LEU A 349 16.49 -26.99 -16.77
C LEU A 349 17.39 -28.11 -16.22
N ARG A 350 17.64 -29.12 -17.05
CA ARG A 350 18.58 -30.21 -16.78
C ARG A 350 20.03 -29.72 -16.91
N SER A 351 20.99 -30.55 -16.48
CA SER A 351 22.43 -30.23 -16.48
C SER A 351 23.00 -29.72 -17.81
N ASN A 352 22.38 -30.06 -18.94
CA ASN A 352 22.77 -29.58 -20.27
C ASN A 352 22.20 -28.19 -20.65
N GLY A 353 21.52 -27.50 -19.73
CA GLY A 353 20.88 -26.20 -19.97
C GLY A 353 19.54 -26.28 -20.70
N SER A 354 18.89 -27.45 -20.78
CA SER A 354 17.61 -27.64 -21.49
C SER A 354 16.53 -28.25 -20.61
N GLY A 355 15.26 -27.90 -20.87
CA GLY A 355 14.08 -28.42 -20.20
C GLY A 355 12.85 -28.26 -21.10
N THR A 356 11.72 -28.87 -20.75
CA THR A 356 10.48 -28.71 -21.53
C THR A 356 9.70 -27.49 -21.08
N MET A 357 8.90 -26.89 -21.98
CA MET A 357 8.00 -25.79 -21.61
C MET A 357 7.02 -26.19 -20.49
N SER A 358 6.65 -27.47 -20.40
CA SER A 358 5.89 -28.05 -19.28
C SER A 358 6.65 -28.00 -17.95
N ASP A 359 7.95 -28.31 -17.94
CA ASP A 359 8.78 -28.22 -16.72
C ASP A 359 8.90 -26.77 -16.26
N VAL A 360 9.09 -25.84 -17.20
CA VAL A 360 9.18 -24.39 -16.93
C VAL A 360 7.86 -23.87 -16.34
N ILE A 361 6.71 -24.16 -16.97
CA ILE A 361 5.38 -23.80 -16.45
C ILE A 361 5.15 -24.40 -15.05
N LYS A 362 5.63 -25.62 -14.80
CA LYS A 362 5.52 -26.29 -13.50
C LYS A 362 6.41 -25.65 -12.42
N GLY A 363 7.58 -25.12 -12.78
CA GLY A 363 8.40 -24.30 -11.90
C GLY A 363 7.77 -22.94 -11.58
N VAL A 364 7.14 -22.30 -12.57
CA VAL A 364 6.34 -21.07 -12.36
C VAL A 364 5.16 -21.32 -11.42
N GLU A 365 4.45 -22.45 -11.57
CA GLU A 365 3.40 -22.88 -10.63
C GLU A 365 3.95 -23.07 -9.20
N PHE A 366 5.11 -23.72 -9.07
CA PHE A 366 5.76 -23.91 -7.77
C PHE A 366 6.11 -22.58 -7.10
N ALA A 367 6.73 -21.63 -7.82
CA ALA A 367 7.10 -20.34 -7.27
C ALA A 367 5.86 -19.53 -6.83
N ALA A 368 4.82 -19.47 -7.68
CA ALA A 368 3.58 -18.75 -7.39
C ALA A 368 2.85 -19.32 -6.14
N LYS A 369 2.72 -20.65 -6.04
CA LYS A 369 2.12 -21.29 -4.86
C LYS A 369 2.98 -21.10 -3.61
N SER A 370 4.30 -21.21 -3.72
CA SER A 370 5.21 -21.00 -2.59
C SER A 370 5.12 -19.57 -2.03
N HIS A 371 5.02 -18.56 -2.91
CA HIS A 371 4.74 -17.18 -2.53
C HIS A 371 3.37 -17.05 -1.83
N GLN A 372 2.29 -17.53 -2.45
CA GLN A 372 0.95 -17.46 -1.87
C GLN A 372 0.86 -18.14 -0.50
N ASP A 373 1.53 -19.27 -0.31
CA ASP A 373 1.58 -19.97 0.97
C ASP A 373 2.52 -19.32 1.99
N ALA A 374 3.45 -18.47 1.58
CA ALA A 374 4.22 -17.60 2.48
C ALA A 374 3.38 -16.41 2.95
N VAL A 375 2.63 -15.75 2.04
CA VAL A 375 1.66 -14.68 2.37
C VAL A 375 0.61 -15.19 3.36
N LYS A 376 -0.06 -16.32 3.08
CA LYS A 376 -1.07 -16.94 3.98
C LYS A 376 -0.53 -17.30 5.37
N LYS A 377 0.78 -17.53 5.51
CA LYS A 377 1.41 -17.88 6.80
C LYS A 377 1.73 -16.67 7.67
N GLY A 378 1.72 -15.45 7.14
CA GLY A 378 1.97 -14.23 7.91
C GLY A 378 3.28 -14.24 8.71
N LYS A 379 4.36 -14.83 8.16
CA LYS A 379 5.65 -14.91 8.87
C LYS A 379 6.17 -13.49 9.14
N LYS A 380 6.33 -13.11 10.41
CA LYS A 380 6.90 -11.80 10.79
C LYS A 380 8.22 -11.54 10.05
N GLY A 381 8.34 -10.35 9.46
CA GLY A 381 9.49 -9.95 8.64
C GLY A 381 9.53 -10.50 7.21
N PHE A 382 8.50 -11.20 6.74
CA PHE A 382 8.34 -11.52 5.32
C PHE A 382 7.75 -10.32 4.57
N LYS A 383 8.52 -9.73 3.64
CA LYS A 383 8.16 -8.53 2.88
C LYS A 383 7.60 -8.82 1.48
N GLY A 384 7.65 -10.07 1.03
CA GLY A 384 7.07 -10.54 -0.23
C GLY A 384 8.01 -11.46 -1.01
N SER A 385 7.78 -11.63 -2.32
CA SER A 385 8.63 -12.50 -3.15
C SER A 385 8.83 -11.99 -4.57
N THR A 386 9.97 -12.35 -5.13
CA THR A 386 10.36 -12.09 -6.52
C THR A 386 10.68 -13.40 -7.24
N ALA A 387 10.67 -13.38 -8.58
CA ALA A 387 11.12 -14.50 -9.40
C ALA A 387 11.95 -14.01 -10.59
N ASN A 388 13.01 -14.75 -10.90
CA ASN A 388 13.83 -14.60 -12.09
C ASN A 388 13.71 -15.83 -12.97
N MET A 389 13.46 -15.64 -14.26
CA MET A 389 13.51 -16.70 -15.27
C MET A 389 14.39 -16.25 -16.43
N SER A 390 15.65 -16.66 -16.39
CA SER A 390 16.72 -16.25 -17.32
C SER A 390 16.89 -17.19 -18.52
N LEU A 391 15.84 -17.96 -18.81
CA LEU A 391 15.71 -18.87 -19.95
C LEU A 391 14.78 -18.28 -21.01
N GLY A 392 14.82 -18.84 -22.21
CA GLY A 392 13.94 -18.46 -23.31
C GLY A 392 13.90 -19.52 -24.40
N GLY A 393 13.17 -19.25 -25.46
CA GLY A 393 13.05 -20.10 -26.63
C GLY A 393 11.96 -19.62 -27.59
N GLY A 394 11.47 -20.52 -28.43
CA GLY A 394 10.32 -20.24 -29.30
C GLY A 394 9.06 -19.88 -28.50
N LYS A 395 8.20 -19.04 -29.08
CA LYS A 395 6.97 -18.55 -28.45
C LYS A 395 6.08 -19.68 -27.90
N SER A 396 5.59 -19.49 -26.69
CA SER A 396 4.80 -20.44 -25.90
C SER A 396 3.71 -19.69 -25.14
N PRO A 397 2.51 -19.50 -25.73
CA PRO A 397 1.40 -18.79 -25.09
C PRO A 397 0.99 -19.37 -23.73
N ALA A 398 1.21 -20.68 -23.53
CA ALA A 398 0.99 -21.33 -22.23
C ALA A 398 1.99 -20.88 -21.15
N LEU A 399 3.24 -20.57 -21.52
CA LEU A 399 4.22 -20.00 -20.61
C LEU A 399 3.89 -18.52 -20.32
N ASP A 400 3.56 -17.74 -21.35
CA ASP A 400 3.18 -16.33 -21.19
C ASP A 400 1.97 -16.20 -20.23
N LEU A 401 0.96 -17.05 -20.39
CA LEU A 401 -0.19 -17.12 -19.48
C LEU A 401 0.18 -17.58 -18.07
N ALA A 402 1.08 -18.55 -17.91
CA ALA A 402 1.53 -19.01 -16.59
C ALA A 402 2.29 -17.92 -15.82
N VAL A 403 3.18 -17.18 -16.50
CA VAL A 403 3.89 -16.03 -15.92
C VAL A 403 2.91 -14.92 -15.58
N ASN A 404 2.01 -14.56 -16.50
CA ASN A 404 0.99 -13.54 -16.24
C ASN A 404 0.04 -13.90 -15.09
N ALA A 405 -0.24 -15.20 -14.87
CA ALA A 405 -0.99 -15.70 -13.72
C ALA A 405 -0.18 -15.66 -12.41
N ALA A 406 1.12 -15.96 -12.45
CA ALA A 406 2.00 -15.84 -11.29
C ALA A 406 2.12 -14.38 -10.81
N VAL A 407 2.24 -13.42 -11.74
CA VAL A 407 2.25 -11.99 -11.38
C VAL A 407 0.90 -11.55 -10.79
N LYS A 408 -0.23 -12.01 -11.36
CA LYS A 408 -1.57 -11.77 -10.79
C LYS A 408 -1.77 -12.43 -9.41
N ALA A 409 -0.92 -13.37 -9.02
CA ALA A 409 -0.91 -14.02 -7.71
C ALA A 409 0.00 -13.32 -6.68
N GLY A 410 0.60 -12.17 -7.01
CA GLY A 410 1.47 -11.36 -6.12
C GLY A 410 2.97 -11.52 -6.36
N LEU A 411 3.40 -12.47 -7.20
CA LEU A 411 4.82 -12.75 -7.43
C LEU A 411 5.43 -11.77 -8.44
N HIS A 412 6.30 -10.86 -7.98
CA HIS A 412 7.00 -9.91 -8.84
C HIS A 412 8.00 -10.65 -9.75
N PHE A 413 7.86 -10.54 -11.07
CA PHE A 413 8.56 -11.44 -12.00
C PHE A 413 9.44 -10.66 -13.00
N ALA A 414 10.73 -11.01 -13.07
CA ALA A 414 11.67 -10.53 -14.10
C ALA A 414 12.03 -11.66 -15.08
N VAL A 415 12.07 -11.35 -16.37
CA VAL A 415 12.34 -12.32 -17.44
C VAL A 415 13.31 -11.80 -18.50
N ALA A 416 14.08 -12.70 -19.11
CA ALA A 416 15.03 -12.36 -20.16
C ALA A 416 14.34 -12.10 -21.52
N ALA A 417 14.70 -11.03 -22.23
CA ALA A 417 14.14 -10.72 -23.56
C ALA A 417 14.59 -11.68 -24.69
N GLY A 418 15.76 -12.31 -24.55
CA GLY A 418 16.38 -13.21 -25.53
C GLY A 418 17.59 -12.61 -26.24
N ASN A 419 18.37 -13.46 -26.90
CA ASN A 419 19.74 -13.18 -27.35
C ASN A 419 19.93 -13.34 -28.87
N GLU A 420 18.86 -13.19 -29.65
CA GLU A 420 18.84 -13.46 -31.09
C GLU A 420 18.87 -12.18 -31.94
N ASN A 421 18.93 -11.00 -31.32
CA ASN A 421 18.78 -9.68 -31.93
C ASN A 421 17.51 -9.62 -32.84
N GLN A 422 16.36 -9.91 -32.24
CA GLN A 422 15.03 -9.84 -32.86
C GLN A 422 14.02 -9.09 -31.96
N ASP A 423 12.80 -8.89 -32.46
CA ASP A 423 11.66 -8.40 -31.65
C ASP A 423 11.29 -9.43 -30.57
N ALA A 424 11.42 -9.04 -29.30
CA ALA A 424 11.15 -9.82 -28.10
C ALA A 424 9.69 -10.30 -28.00
N CYS A 425 8.75 -9.65 -28.68
CA CYS A 425 7.37 -10.13 -28.77
C CYS A 425 7.24 -11.50 -29.48
N ASN A 426 8.30 -12.01 -30.11
CA ASN A 426 8.32 -13.32 -30.79
C ASN A 426 8.90 -14.47 -29.94
N THR A 427 9.37 -14.20 -28.72
CA THR A 427 9.87 -15.20 -27.78
C THR A 427 9.02 -15.28 -26.53
N SER A 428 9.11 -16.41 -25.82
CA SER A 428 8.54 -16.59 -24.48
C SER A 428 9.66 -16.99 -23.53
N PRO A 429 9.66 -16.49 -22.28
CA PRO A 429 8.62 -15.71 -21.59
C PRO A 429 8.55 -14.20 -21.92
N ALA A 430 9.39 -13.67 -22.82
CA ALA A 430 9.51 -12.22 -23.06
C ALA A 430 8.21 -11.51 -23.48
N ALA A 431 7.26 -12.22 -24.11
CA ALA A 431 5.93 -11.70 -24.46
C ALA A 431 4.92 -11.65 -23.29
N ALA A 432 5.32 -11.99 -22.05
CA ALA A 432 4.44 -12.01 -20.88
C ALA A 432 4.24 -10.60 -20.28
N GLU A 433 3.27 -9.86 -20.83
CA GLU A 433 2.84 -8.49 -20.48
C GLU A 433 2.98 -8.04 -19.01
N ASN A 434 2.65 -8.89 -18.03
CA ASN A 434 2.70 -8.54 -16.61
C ASN A 434 4.10 -8.68 -15.97
N ALA A 435 4.99 -9.48 -16.55
CA ALA A 435 6.37 -9.57 -16.10
C ALA A 435 7.16 -8.31 -16.47
N ILE A 436 8.37 -8.17 -15.94
CA ILE A 436 9.33 -7.16 -16.41
C ILE A 436 10.30 -7.86 -17.37
N THR A 437 10.18 -7.59 -18.66
CA THR A 437 11.03 -8.16 -19.71
C THR A 437 12.28 -7.31 -19.91
N VAL A 438 13.45 -7.96 -19.79
CA VAL A 438 14.73 -7.28 -19.59
C VAL A 438 15.68 -7.46 -20.77
N GLY A 439 16.03 -6.34 -21.41
CA GLY A 439 17.08 -6.25 -22.42
C GLY A 439 18.48 -6.11 -21.79
N ALA A 440 19.51 -6.45 -22.55
CA ALA A 440 20.91 -6.39 -22.09
C ALA A 440 21.62 -5.11 -22.57
N SER A 441 22.28 -4.41 -21.64
CA SER A 441 23.17 -3.28 -21.93
C SER A 441 24.65 -3.62 -21.69
N THR A 442 25.53 -2.75 -22.20
CA THR A 442 26.99 -2.81 -22.04
C THR A 442 27.49 -1.79 -21.02
N ILE A 443 28.78 -1.89 -20.64
CA ILE A 443 29.46 -0.91 -19.77
C ILE A 443 29.62 0.48 -20.40
N SER A 444 29.42 0.60 -21.71
CA SER A 444 29.54 1.85 -22.49
C SER A 444 28.18 2.48 -22.79
N ASP A 445 27.14 2.13 -22.02
CA ASP A 445 25.76 2.58 -22.19
C ASP A 445 25.24 2.40 -23.64
N ALA A 446 25.51 1.23 -24.21
CA ALA A 446 24.93 0.77 -25.47
C ALA A 446 24.04 -0.47 -25.23
N ARG A 447 23.08 -0.74 -26.12
CA ARG A 447 22.43 -2.06 -26.19
C ARG A 447 23.47 -3.12 -26.54
N ALA A 448 23.46 -4.24 -25.84
CA ALA A 448 24.30 -5.38 -26.21
C ALA A 448 23.85 -5.94 -27.57
N TYR A 449 24.78 -6.17 -28.49
CA TYR A 449 24.50 -6.49 -29.91
C TYR A 449 23.61 -7.73 -30.15
N PHE A 450 23.53 -8.64 -29.17
CA PHE A 450 22.68 -9.83 -29.20
C PHE A 450 21.29 -9.60 -28.62
N SER A 451 21.07 -8.53 -27.83
CA SER A 451 19.83 -8.32 -27.08
C SER A 451 18.66 -8.17 -28.04
N ASN A 452 17.60 -8.95 -27.79
CA ASN A 452 16.30 -8.67 -28.35
C ASN A 452 15.81 -7.28 -27.91
N TYR A 453 14.88 -6.75 -28.68
CA TYR A 453 14.40 -5.36 -28.66
C TYR A 453 12.89 -5.31 -28.95
N GLY A 454 12.36 -4.12 -29.21
CA GLY A 454 10.96 -3.87 -29.50
C GLY A 454 10.12 -3.66 -28.25
N LYS A 455 8.86 -3.28 -28.46
CA LYS A 455 7.89 -2.87 -27.43
C LYS A 455 7.61 -3.87 -26.30
N CYS A 456 8.01 -5.14 -26.44
CA CYS A 456 7.90 -6.13 -25.37
C CYS A 456 9.10 -6.11 -24.40
N VAL A 457 10.11 -5.26 -24.61
CA VAL A 457 11.15 -4.97 -23.61
C VAL A 457 10.70 -3.80 -22.74
N ASP A 458 10.63 -3.98 -21.43
CA ASP A 458 10.23 -2.94 -20.48
C ASP A 458 11.41 -2.03 -20.07
N ILE A 459 12.59 -2.64 -19.91
CA ILE A 459 13.77 -2.03 -19.30
C ILE A 459 15.05 -2.76 -19.72
N PHE A 460 16.17 -2.06 -19.70
CA PHE A 460 17.51 -2.62 -19.90
C PHE A 460 18.28 -2.70 -18.59
N ALA A 461 19.14 -3.71 -18.47
CA ALA A 461 20.07 -3.86 -17.36
C ALA A 461 21.43 -4.45 -17.83
N PRO A 462 22.51 -4.31 -17.05
CA PRO A 462 23.83 -4.83 -17.38
C PRO A 462 23.81 -6.31 -17.80
N GLY A 463 24.21 -6.61 -19.04
CA GLY A 463 24.11 -7.96 -19.61
C GLY A 463 25.29 -8.42 -20.47
N LEU A 464 26.26 -7.56 -20.79
CA LEU A 464 27.51 -7.95 -21.47
C LEU A 464 28.69 -7.98 -20.49
N ASN A 465 29.36 -9.13 -20.36
CA ASN A 465 30.48 -9.35 -19.43
C ASN A 465 30.13 -9.08 -17.96
N VAL A 466 29.12 -9.77 -17.44
CA VAL A 466 28.69 -9.72 -16.04
C VAL A 466 29.43 -10.78 -15.22
N LEU A 467 30.19 -10.34 -14.21
CA LEU A 467 30.87 -11.21 -13.24
C LEU A 467 29.92 -11.57 -12.08
N SER A 468 29.77 -12.85 -11.78
CA SER A 468 28.97 -13.35 -10.66
C SER A 468 29.44 -14.74 -10.18
N THR A 469 28.76 -15.31 -9.17
CA THR A 469 29.05 -16.65 -8.62
C THR A 469 28.88 -17.75 -9.66
N TYR A 470 29.57 -18.88 -9.47
CA TYR A 470 29.51 -20.01 -10.39
C TYR A 470 29.75 -21.36 -9.69
N ILE A 471 29.72 -22.44 -10.46
CA ILE A 471 29.93 -23.81 -9.98
C ILE A 471 31.41 -24.23 -10.05
N GLY A 472 31.75 -25.33 -9.36
CA GLY A 472 33.09 -25.93 -9.34
C GLY A 472 33.85 -25.73 -8.02
N SER A 473 33.51 -24.71 -7.24
CA SER A 473 33.82 -24.57 -5.81
C SER A 473 32.81 -23.64 -5.15
N ASN A 474 32.81 -23.55 -3.82
CA ASN A 474 31.97 -22.61 -3.07
C ASN A 474 32.40 -21.13 -3.22
N THR A 475 33.45 -20.86 -4.00
CA THR A 475 34.02 -19.52 -4.23
C THR A 475 34.27 -19.25 -5.73
N ALA A 476 33.71 -20.10 -6.60
CA ALA A 476 33.89 -20.00 -8.04
C ALA A 476 33.12 -18.81 -8.61
N THR A 477 33.67 -18.18 -9.64
CA THR A 477 33.03 -17.05 -10.32
C THR A 477 33.21 -17.18 -11.83
N ALA A 478 32.28 -16.59 -12.57
CA ALA A 478 32.32 -16.57 -14.03
C ALA A 478 31.86 -15.21 -14.56
N THR A 479 32.43 -14.80 -15.69
CA THR A 479 31.97 -13.65 -16.47
C THR A 479 31.15 -14.17 -17.65
N LEU A 480 29.83 -13.95 -17.60
CA LEU A 480 28.89 -14.41 -18.63
C LEU A 480 28.25 -13.21 -19.36
N SER A 481 27.54 -13.48 -20.46
CA SER A 481 26.82 -12.47 -21.24
C SER A 481 25.49 -13.00 -21.74
N GLY A 482 24.45 -12.17 -21.66
CA GLY A 482 23.10 -12.46 -22.14
C GLY A 482 22.05 -11.56 -21.48
N THR A 483 20.85 -11.49 -22.04
CA THR A 483 19.66 -10.98 -21.32
C THR A 483 19.39 -11.80 -20.05
N SER A 484 19.87 -13.05 -20.03
CA SER A 484 19.95 -13.93 -18.86
C SER A 484 20.81 -13.40 -17.71
N MET A 485 21.75 -12.48 -17.97
CA MET A 485 22.51 -11.78 -16.94
C MET A 485 21.91 -10.40 -16.60
N ALA A 486 21.12 -9.83 -17.52
CA ALA A 486 20.38 -8.58 -17.28
C ALA A 486 19.15 -8.80 -16.38
N SER A 487 18.33 -9.82 -16.67
CA SER A 487 17.14 -10.22 -15.89
C SER A 487 17.38 -10.33 -14.37
N PRO A 488 18.44 -10.99 -13.86
CA PRO A 488 18.68 -11.10 -12.43
C PRO A 488 19.09 -9.78 -11.76
N HIS A 489 19.61 -8.77 -12.50
CA HIS A 489 19.76 -7.43 -11.94
C HIS A 489 18.38 -6.83 -11.61
N ILE A 490 17.39 -7.01 -12.49
CA ILE A 490 16.01 -6.53 -12.27
C ILE A 490 15.30 -7.32 -11.16
N CYS A 491 15.45 -8.65 -11.10
CA CYS A 491 14.94 -9.43 -9.97
C CYS A 491 15.60 -9.01 -8.64
N GLY A 492 16.90 -8.71 -8.67
CA GLY A 492 17.62 -8.07 -7.58
C GLY A 492 16.99 -6.73 -7.18
N LEU A 493 16.74 -5.82 -8.12
CA LEU A 493 16.13 -4.51 -7.83
C LEU A 493 14.70 -4.63 -7.30
N LEU A 494 13.88 -5.52 -7.87
CA LEU A 494 12.56 -5.83 -7.33
C LEU A 494 12.67 -6.30 -5.86
N SER A 495 13.67 -7.12 -5.53
CA SER A 495 13.87 -7.63 -4.17
C SER A 495 14.37 -6.54 -3.21
N TYR A 496 15.25 -5.66 -3.71
CA TYR A 496 15.76 -4.49 -3.00
C TYR A 496 14.63 -3.51 -2.68
N TYR A 497 13.83 -3.10 -3.66
CA TYR A 497 12.70 -2.20 -3.45
C TYR A 497 11.61 -2.84 -2.56
N LEU A 498 11.26 -4.12 -2.77
CA LEU A 498 10.25 -4.80 -1.96
C LEU A 498 10.66 -4.94 -0.49
N SER A 499 11.96 -4.99 -0.19
CA SER A 499 12.46 -4.94 1.20
C SER A 499 12.43 -3.54 1.85
N LEU A 500 12.38 -2.47 1.03
CA LEU A 500 12.47 -1.07 1.46
C LEU A 500 11.16 -0.29 1.31
N GLN A 501 10.05 -0.97 0.98
CA GLN A 501 8.73 -0.38 0.83
C GLN A 501 8.24 0.30 2.14
N PRO A 502 7.42 1.36 2.06
CA PRO A 502 6.89 2.03 3.25
C PRO A 502 6.12 1.07 4.17
N GLY A 503 6.25 1.26 5.48
CA GLY A 503 5.57 0.46 6.50
C GLY A 503 6.05 -0.99 6.66
N ALA A 504 6.98 -1.49 5.85
CA ALA A 504 7.37 -2.91 5.80
C ALA A 504 8.01 -3.47 7.09
N ASP A 505 8.47 -2.58 7.98
CA ASP A 505 9.10 -2.92 9.24
C ASP A 505 8.13 -2.81 10.43
N SER A 506 6.90 -2.32 10.18
CA SER A 506 5.82 -2.29 11.17
C SER A 506 5.44 -3.71 11.62
N GLU A 507 5.17 -3.90 12.91
CA GLU A 507 4.70 -5.18 13.43
C GLU A 507 3.35 -5.63 12.84
N PHE A 508 2.60 -4.69 12.25
CA PHE A 508 1.32 -4.93 11.59
C PHE A 508 1.44 -5.21 10.08
N PHE A 509 2.64 -5.19 9.50
CA PHE A 509 2.80 -5.40 8.06
C PHE A 509 2.50 -6.85 7.65
N ALA A 510 1.58 -7.02 6.70
CA ALA A 510 1.35 -8.27 6.00
C ALA A 510 1.72 -8.12 4.51
N ALA A 511 2.49 -9.08 3.98
CA ALA A 511 2.95 -9.07 2.59
C ALA A 511 1.84 -9.17 1.53
N GLY A 512 0.57 -9.39 1.93
CA GLY A 512 -0.59 -9.29 1.04
C GLY A 512 -1.03 -7.85 0.77
N ASP A 513 -0.71 -6.93 1.69
CA ASP A 513 -1.05 -5.50 1.63
C ASP A 513 0.13 -4.64 1.15
N GLY A 514 1.24 -5.28 0.74
CA GLY A 514 2.41 -4.63 0.18
C GLY A 514 2.22 -4.12 -1.25
N VAL A 515 3.24 -3.46 -1.79
CA VAL A 515 3.21 -2.88 -3.14
C VAL A 515 2.88 -3.93 -4.21
N SER A 516 1.84 -3.70 -5.00
CA SER A 516 1.43 -4.66 -6.04
C SER A 516 2.48 -4.80 -7.15
N PRO A 517 2.57 -5.95 -7.84
CA PRO A 517 3.50 -6.11 -8.96
C PRO A 517 3.31 -5.11 -10.10
N SER A 518 2.08 -4.68 -10.37
CA SER A 518 1.79 -3.63 -11.38
C SER A 518 2.37 -2.28 -10.95
N GLN A 519 2.16 -1.88 -9.69
CA GLN A 519 2.71 -0.64 -9.16
C GLN A 519 4.24 -0.68 -9.12
N LEU A 520 4.85 -1.78 -8.65
CA LEU A 520 6.30 -1.88 -8.60
C LEU A 520 6.94 -1.92 -10.00
N LYS A 521 6.27 -2.52 -11.00
CA LYS A 521 6.64 -2.42 -12.42
C LYS A 521 6.60 -0.96 -12.90
N LYS A 522 5.51 -0.22 -12.65
CA LYS A 522 5.40 1.22 -13.02
C LYS A 522 6.51 2.05 -12.35
N ASN A 523 6.73 1.90 -11.05
CA ASN A 523 7.72 2.69 -10.31
C ASN A 523 9.15 2.38 -10.80
N LEU A 524 9.50 1.11 -11.02
CA LEU A 524 10.82 0.72 -11.53
C LEU A 524 11.10 1.26 -12.93
N ILE A 525 10.12 1.16 -13.84
CA ILE A 525 10.27 1.68 -15.21
C ILE A 525 10.31 3.22 -15.18
N HIS A 526 9.50 3.88 -14.37
CA HIS A 526 9.49 5.35 -14.26
C HIS A 526 10.84 5.88 -13.74
N PHE A 527 11.34 5.33 -12.64
CA PHE A 527 12.55 5.79 -11.93
C PHE A 527 13.86 5.41 -12.64
N GLY A 528 13.83 4.44 -13.55
CA GLY A 528 14.96 4.09 -14.43
C GLY A 528 15.43 5.27 -15.29
N SER A 529 16.73 5.33 -15.56
CA SER A 529 17.33 6.46 -16.30
C SER A 529 16.93 6.40 -17.78
N LYS A 530 16.39 7.50 -18.30
CA LYS A 530 15.80 7.61 -19.64
C LYS A 530 16.81 8.04 -20.68
N ASP A 531 16.65 7.52 -21.90
CA ASP A 531 17.26 8.05 -23.14
C ASP A 531 18.80 8.17 -23.15
N ILE A 532 19.46 7.40 -22.28
CA ILE A 532 20.92 7.36 -22.15
C ILE A 532 21.58 6.20 -22.92
N LEU A 533 20.83 5.18 -23.37
CA LEU A 533 21.42 4.05 -24.09
C LEU A 533 21.52 4.31 -25.60
N THR A 534 22.66 3.98 -26.20
CA THR A 534 22.83 3.94 -27.66
C THR A 534 22.37 2.61 -28.26
N ASP A 535 22.18 2.60 -29.58
CA ASP A 535 21.85 1.39 -30.37
C ASP A 535 20.50 0.73 -30.02
N ILE A 536 19.63 1.48 -29.35
CA ILE A 536 18.22 1.19 -29.08
C ILE A 536 17.37 1.52 -30.34
N PRO A 537 16.56 0.58 -30.86
CA PRO A 537 15.61 0.87 -31.94
C PRO A 537 14.45 1.78 -31.48
N GLU A 538 13.87 2.54 -32.42
CA GLU A 538 12.83 3.55 -32.16
C GLU A 538 11.55 3.01 -31.50
N ASP A 539 11.22 1.72 -31.70
CA ASP A 539 10.07 1.04 -31.10
C ASP A 539 10.35 0.42 -29.71
N THR A 540 11.54 0.68 -29.14
CA THR A 540 12.09 -0.01 -27.97
C THR A 540 12.31 0.99 -26.81
N PRO A 541 11.70 0.78 -25.63
CA PRO A 541 11.86 1.69 -24.48
C PRO A 541 13.32 1.89 -24.04
N ASN A 542 13.83 3.12 -24.17
CA ASN A 542 15.18 3.50 -23.74
C ASN A 542 15.21 3.81 -22.23
N VAL A 543 15.18 2.74 -21.42
CA VAL A 543 15.18 2.84 -19.95
C VAL A 543 16.26 1.94 -19.38
N LEU A 544 17.24 2.49 -18.65
CA LEU A 544 18.27 1.75 -17.93
C LEU A 544 17.93 1.65 -16.44
N ALA A 545 18.05 0.46 -15.88
CA ALA A 545 17.81 0.17 -14.47
C ALA A 545 18.61 1.06 -13.50
N PHE A 546 17.96 1.54 -12.44
CA PHE A 546 18.55 2.37 -11.38
C PHE A 546 18.03 1.94 -9.99
N ASN A 547 18.88 1.99 -8.95
CA ASN A 547 18.58 1.54 -7.57
C ASN A 547 18.34 2.68 -6.56
N GLY A 548 18.40 3.95 -6.97
CA GLY A 548 18.31 5.11 -6.06
C GLY A 548 19.64 5.56 -5.45
N ALA A 549 20.76 4.93 -5.80
CA ALA A 549 22.10 5.17 -5.26
C ALA A 549 22.19 5.02 -3.72
N GLY A 550 21.30 4.22 -3.11
CA GLY A 550 21.16 4.12 -1.65
C GLY A 550 20.52 5.34 -0.97
N HIS A 551 20.12 6.37 -1.73
CA HIS A 551 19.47 7.57 -1.17
C HIS A 551 17.98 7.36 -0.91
N ASN A 552 17.35 8.35 -0.29
CA ASN A 552 15.93 8.29 0.08
C ASN A 552 15.03 7.98 -1.12
N LEU A 553 14.25 6.91 -1.00
CA LEU A 553 13.34 6.41 -2.03
C LEU A 553 11.96 7.07 -2.04
N THR A 554 11.76 8.21 -1.35
CA THR A 554 10.49 8.96 -1.41
C THR A 554 10.06 9.29 -2.84
N GLU A 555 10.98 9.61 -3.77
CA GLU A 555 10.65 9.82 -5.19
C GLU A 555 10.10 8.53 -5.85
N PHE A 556 10.76 7.39 -5.59
CA PHE A 556 10.37 6.08 -6.11
C PHE A 556 9.01 5.60 -5.59
N TRP A 557 8.65 5.92 -4.34
CA TRP A 557 7.37 5.52 -3.74
C TRP A 557 6.25 6.56 -3.91
N GLY A 558 6.61 7.85 -3.94
CA GLY A 558 5.71 8.99 -4.01
C GLY A 558 5.35 9.45 -5.43
N ALA A 559 5.85 8.76 -6.46
CA ALA A 559 5.44 8.96 -7.85
C ALA A 559 3.93 8.69 -8.02
N LYS A 560 3.12 9.76 -7.88
CA LYS A 560 1.71 9.76 -8.27
C LYS A 560 1.59 9.26 -9.71
N SER A 561 0.52 8.53 -9.98
CA SER A 561 0.38 7.70 -11.16
C SER A 561 0.02 8.49 -12.42
N ASP A 562 0.82 9.48 -12.81
CA ASP A 562 0.56 10.28 -14.01
C ASP A 562 0.33 9.41 -15.26
N ALA A 563 -0.62 9.86 -16.06
CA ALA A 563 -0.95 9.36 -17.38
C ALA A 563 -0.78 10.51 -18.38
N SER A 564 -0.34 10.17 -19.60
CA SER A 564 0.16 11.10 -20.62
C SER A 564 1.44 11.86 -20.22
N ALA A 565 2.49 11.65 -21.01
CA ALA A 565 3.60 12.59 -21.11
C ALA A 565 3.44 13.32 -22.45
N VAL A 566 3.45 14.65 -22.42
CA VAL A 566 3.66 15.50 -23.60
C VAL A 566 4.68 16.57 -23.19
N ASP A 567 5.74 16.70 -23.98
CA ASP A 567 6.91 17.50 -23.65
C ASP A 567 6.83 18.92 -24.25
N VAL A 568 6.77 19.94 -23.38
CA VAL A 568 7.21 21.31 -23.71
C VAL A 568 7.91 21.97 -22.51
N HIS A 569 9.24 21.90 -22.53
CA HIS A 569 10.18 22.95 -22.09
C HIS A 569 9.69 24.13 -21.21
N HIS A 570 10.15 24.15 -19.96
CA HIS A 570 11.03 25.21 -19.41
C HIS A 570 10.58 26.70 -19.44
N GLU A 571 9.28 27.02 -19.37
CA GLU A 571 8.81 28.41 -19.13
C GLU A 571 7.73 28.51 -18.02
N VAL A 572 7.55 27.41 -17.27
CA VAL A 572 6.36 27.15 -16.42
C VAL A 572 6.50 27.66 -14.96
N HIS A 573 7.71 27.96 -14.49
CA HIS A 573 7.98 28.16 -13.06
C HIS A 573 7.43 29.48 -12.47
N GLU A 574 7.08 30.45 -13.32
CA GLU A 574 6.41 31.73 -12.97
C GLU A 574 4.88 31.65 -13.17
N VAL A 575 4.38 30.56 -13.78
CA VAL A 575 2.95 30.29 -13.98
C VAL A 575 2.38 29.43 -12.85
N LEU A 576 3.15 28.47 -12.33
CA LEU A 576 2.71 27.56 -11.27
C LEU A 576 2.30 28.27 -9.97
N SER A 577 2.98 29.35 -9.58
CA SER A 577 2.60 30.13 -8.39
C SER A 577 1.20 30.75 -8.50
N ASN A 578 0.71 30.98 -9.73
CA ASN A 578 -0.62 31.52 -10.01
C ASN A 578 -1.66 30.40 -10.28
N LEU A 579 -1.25 29.13 -10.20
CA LEU A 579 -2.10 27.95 -10.34
C LEU A 579 -2.42 27.30 -8.99
N ASP A 580 -1.46 27.26 -8.04
CA ASP A 580 -1.70 26.69 -6.71
C ASP A 580 -2.85 27.40 -5.96
N GLU A 581 -2.95 28.74 -6.06
CA GLU A 581 -4.09 29.48 -5.47
C GLU A 581 -5.45 29.06 -6.06
N LYS A 582 -5.52 28.76 -7.37
CA LYS A 582 -6.75 28.36 -8.07
C LYS A 582 -7.12 26.90 -7.89
N ILE A 583 -6.13 26.01 -7.83
CA ILE A 583 -6.36 24.59 -7.55
C ILE A 583 -6.78 24.41 -6.08
N GLY A 584 -6.22 25.23 -5.18
CA GLY A 584 -6.66 25.34 -3.80
C GLY A 584 -8.12 25.77 -3.65
N SER A 585 -8.54 26.85 -4.35
CA SER A 585 -9.94 27.30 -4.31
C SER A 585 -10.91 26.26 -4.84
N ASN A 586 -10.65 25.69 -6.02
CA ASN A 586 -11.60 24.77 -6.66
C ASN A 586 -11.77 23.47 -5.86
N LEU A 587 -10.72 22.94 -5.24
CA LEU A 587 -10.84 21.76 -4.38
C LEU A 587 -11.56 22.06 -3.07
N ALA A 588 -11.27 23.21 -2.43
CA ALA A 588 -11.98 23.63 -1.21
C ALA A 588 -13.48 23.85 -1.48
N HIS A 589 -13.82 24.48 -2.60
CA HIS A 589 -15.21 24.75 -2.99
C HIS A 589 -15.99 23.46 -3.32
N VAL A 590 -15.41 22.53 -4.08
CA VAL A 590 -16.03 21.21 -4.33
C VAL A 590 -16.24 20.43 -3.02
N MET A 591 -15.32 20.53 -2.06
CA MET A 591 -15.50 19.93 -0.73
C MET A 591 -16.53 20.66 0.14
N GLY A 592 -16.74 21.96 -0.08
CA GLY A 592 -17.82 22.76 0.53
C GLY A 592 -19.20 22.28 0.09
N GLY A 593 -19.47 22.26 -1.22
CA GLY A 593 -20.74 21.76 -1.75
C GLY A 593 -21.04 20.30 -1.38
N ILE A 594 -20.01 19.44 -1.34
CA ILE A 594 -20.16 18.06 -0.84
C ILE A 594 -20.54 18.02 0.65
N LYS A 595 -20.02 18.92 1.48
CA LYS A 595 -20.38 19.02 2.90
C LYS A 595 -21.83 19.49 3.07
N HIS A 596 -22.24 20.54 2.36
CA HIS A 596 -23.56 21.13 2.53
C HIS A 596 -24.70 20.21 2.02
N MET A 597 -24.47 19.47 0.92
CA MET A 597 -25.34 18.38 0.47
C MET A 597 -25.58 17.27 1.53
N MET A 598 -24.70 17.14 2.54
CA MET A 598 -24.87 16.20 3.65
C MET A 598 -25.58 16.81 4.87
N GLU A 599 -25.83 18.12 4.86
CA GLU A 599 -26.48 18.88 5.93
C GLU A 599 -27.94 19.23 5.57
N GLU A 600 -28.26 19.50 4.30
CA GLU A 600 -29.63 19.73 3.81
C GLU A 600 -30.50 18.46 3.68
N ALA A 601 -29.93 17.26 3.79
CA ALA A 601 -30.59 16.00 3.44
C ALA A 601 -31.56 15.48 4.53
N TYR A 602 -32.73 16.12 4.65
CA TYR A 602 -33.83 15.70 5.54
C TYR A 602 -35.20 15.66 4.82
N SER A 603 -35.43 14.64 3.98
CA SER A 603 -36.79 14.32 3.50
C SER A 603 -37.05 12.81 3.36
N ASP A 604 -38.21 12.32 3.80
CA ASP A 604 -38.52 10.88 3.83
C ASP A 604 -38.75 10.21 2.43
N ASN A 605 -38.31 10.84 1.33
CA ASN A 605 -38.75 10.51 -0.03
C ASN A 605 -37.66 9.90 -0.91
N VAL A 606 -37.51 8.57 -0.83
CA VAL A 606 -36.60 7.73 -1.66
C VAL A 606 -36.85 7.85 -3.19
N MET A 607 -37.96 8.47 -3.63
CA MET A 607 -38.25 8.78 -5.04
C MET A 607 -37.72 10.16 -5.48
N CYS A 608 -37.02 10.90 -4.60
CA CYS A 608 -36.37 12.17 -4.86
C CYS A 608 -34.85 12.01 -4.63
N TRP A 609 -34.03 12.29 -5.65
CA TRP A 609 -32.59 12.06 -5.61
C TRP A 609 -31.83 13.35 -5.92
N ASN A 610 -30.88 13.71 -5.07
CA ASN A 610 -30.04 14.89 -5.27
C ASN A 610 -28.76 14.49 -6.02
N ALA A 611 -28.37 15.31 -7.00
CA ALA A 611 -27.17 15.11 -7.80
C ALA A 611 -26.46 16.43 -8.09
N VAL A 612 -25.16 16.34 -8.32
CA VAL A 612 -24.33 17.47 -8.78
C VAL A 612 -23.60 17.05 -10.05
N ILE A 613 -23.60 17.94 -11.04
CA ILE A 613 -22.76 17.81 -12.24
C ILE A 613 -21.75 18.95 -12.30
N ILE A 614 -20.52 18.61 -12.70
CA ILE A 614 -19.49 19.59 -13.01
C ILE A 614 -19.69 20.05 -14.47
N GLY A 615 -19.52 21.34 -14.73
CA GLY A 615 -19.56 21.89 -16.08
C GLY A 615 -18.49 21.27 -17.00
N PRO A 616 -18.81 20.94 -18.26
CA PRO A 616 -17.84 20.26 -19.13
C PRO A 616 -16.64 21.14 -19.47
N ALA A 617 -15.44 20.56 -19.50
CA ALA A 617 -14.21 21.23 -19.95
C ALA A 617 -14.30 21.71 -21.41
N ASP A 618 -13.50 22.72 -21.76
CA ASP A 618 -13.54 23.45 -23.05
C ASP A 618 -14.88 24.19 -23.34
N THR A 619 -15.80 24.31 -22.36
CA THR A 619 -17.10 24.99 -22.53
C THR A 619 -17.23 26.27 -21.71
N PRO A 620 -18.23 27.13 -21.99
CA PRO A 620 -18.50 28.29 -21.14
C PRO A 620 -18.95 27.94 -19.71
N PHE A 621 -19.40 26.71 -19.47
CA PHE A 621 -19.84 26.20 -18.16
C PHE A 621 -18.72 25.57 -17.32
N GLU A 622 -17.53 25.40 -17.90
CA GLU A 622 -16.33 24.87 -17.23
C GLU A 622 -16.06 25.55 -15.88
N ASP A 623 -15.58 24.80 -14.89
CA ASP A 623 -15.45 25.17 -13.47
C ASP A 623 -16.78 25.39 -12.69
N GLY A 624 -17.95 25.40 -13.34
CA GLY A 624 -19.25 25.49 -12.65
C GLY A 624 -19.69 24.20 -11.97
N THR A 625 -20.40 24.32 -10.84
CA THR A 625 -20.86 23.20 -9.99
C THR A 625 -22.38 23.29 -9.82
N PHE A 626 -23.15 22.49 -10.56
CA PHE A 626 -24.59 22.70 -10.66
C PHE A 626 -25.39 21.67 -9.84
N LYS A 627 -26.12 22.15 -8.83
CA LYS A 627 -27.04 21.37 -7.97
C LYS A 627 -28.31 21.00 -8.77
N LEU A 628 -28.78 19.74 -8.72
CA LEU A 628 -30.01 19.31 -9.38
C LEU A 628 -30.77 18.18 -8.67
N VAL A 629 -32.07 18.08 -8.94
CA VAL A 629 -32.98 17.03 -8.42
C VAL A 629 -33.47 16.14 -9.57
N LEU A 630 -33.47 14.83 -9.33
CA LEU A 630 -34.20 13.85 -10.13
C LEU A 630 -35.39 13.30 -9.31
N GLN A 631 -36.60 13.45 -9.83
CA GLN A 631 -37.81 12.91 -9.24
C GLN A 631 -38.36 11.74 -10.07
N PHE A 632 -38.49 10.59 -9.44
CA PHE A 632 -38.99 9.36 -10.02
C PHE A 632 -40.49 9.19 -9.72
N ASP A 633 -41.23 8.57 -10.64
CA ASP A 633 -42.62 8.15 -10.41
C ASP A 633 -42.77 6.63 -10.55
N GLU A 634 -43.97 6.11 -10.25
CA GLU A 634 -44.28 4.67 -10.36
C GLU A 634 -44.19 4.11 -11.79
N GLN A 635 -43.97 4.96 -12.80
CA GLN A 635 -43.87 4.59 -14.21
C GLN A 635 -42.42 4.37 -14.63
N TYR A 636 -41.43 4.77 -13.83
CA TYR A 636 -40.02 4.45 -14.03
C TYR A 636 -39.77 2.92 -13.92
N PRO A 637 -38.91 2.31 -14.78
CA PRO A 637 -38.12 2.90 -15.86
C PRO A 637 -38.83 2.92 -17.23
N ASN A 638 -40.14 2.72 -17.31
CA ASN A 638 -40.88 2.81 -18.59
C ASN A 638 -41.03 4.25 -19.11
N LYS A 639 -40.92 5.23 -18.19
CA LYS A 639 -40.91 6.68 -18.41
C LYS A 639 -39.64 7.26 -17.75
N PRO A 640 -39.02 8.34 -18.29
CA PRO A 640 -37.91 9.01 -17.61
C PRO A 640 -38.37 9.71 -16.31
N PRO A 641 -37.47 9.88 -15.33
CA PRO A 641 -37.72 10.80 -14.22
C PRO A 641 -37.82 12.24 -14.73
N SER A 642 -38.49 13.11 -13.97
CA SER A 642 -38.38 14.56 -14.16
C SER A 642 -37.07 15.05 -13.55
N VAL A 643 -36.36 15.93 -14.25
CA VAL A 643 -35.06 16.47 -13.82
C VAL A 643 -35.11 17.99 -13.85
N LYS A 644 -34.70 18.61 -12.75
CA LYS A 644 -34.76 20.06 -12.52
C LYS A 644 -33.46 20.51 -11.85
N PHE A 645 -32.81 21.53 -12.37
CA PHE A 645 -31.75 22.24 -11.67
C PHE A 645 -32.30 22.95 -10.43
N ILE A 646 -31.51 22.96 -9.36
CA ILE A 646 -31.70 23.84 -8.21
C ILE A 646 -31.04 25.18 -8.54
N SER A 647 -29.76 25.14 -8.94
CA SER A 647 -28.96 26.30 -9.31
C SER A 647 -29.54 27.12 -10.46
N GLU A 648 -29.26 28.43 -10.50
CA GLU A 648 -29.64 29.26 -11.66
C GLU A 648 -28.94 28.74 -12.93
N MET A 649 -29.65 28.67 -14.06
CA MET A 649 -29.11 28.10 -15.31
C MET A 649 -29.46 28.93 -16.55
N PHE A 650 -28.50 29.73 -17.03
CA PHE A 650 -28.62 30.43 -18.32
C PHE A 650 -28.30 29.53 -19.52
N HIS A 651 -29.18 28.57 -19.82
CA HIS A 651 -28.97 27.56 -20.86
C HIS A 651 -30.13 27.48 -21.87
N PRO A 652 -29.91 27.37 -23.21
CA PRO A 652 -30.98 27.38 -24.21
C PRO A 652 -32.08 26.31 -24.04
N ASN A 653 -31.79 25.20 -23.37
CA ASN A 653 -32.72 24.08 -23.16
C ASN A 653 -33.15 23.85 -21.70
N VAL A 654 -32.84 24.79 -20.80
CA VAL A 654 -33.35 24.82 -19.43
C VAL A 654 -34.37 25.97 -19.34
N TYR A 655 -35.51 25.74 -18.68
CA TYR A 655 -36.49 26.79 -18.41
C TYR A 655 -36.04 27.68 -17.24
N ALA A 656 -36.62 28.87 -17.09
CA ALA A 656 -36.40 29.72 -15.91
C ALA A 656 -36.88 29.06 -14.58
N SER A 657 -37.62 27.94 -14.64
CA SER A 657 -37.96 27.09 -13.51
C SER A 657 -36.87 26.08 -13.13
N GLY A 658 -35.73 26.06 -13.83
CA GLY A 658 -34.69 25.03 -13.70
C GLY A 658 -35.03 23.69 -14.40
N GLU A 659 -36.26 23.52 -14.90
CA GLU A 659 -36.68 22.29 -15.57
C GLU A 659 -36.00 22.12 -16.94
N LEU A 660 -35.67 20.87 -17.28
CA LEU A 660 -35.14 20.53 -18.62
C LEU A 660 -36.26 20.39 -19.66
N CYS A 661 -35.97 20.80 -20.90
CA CYS A 661 -36.92 20.71 -22.01
C CYS A 661 -37.41 19.26 -22.25
N LEU A 662 -38.73 19.06 -22.21
CA LEU A 662 -39.43 17.77 -22.29
C LEU A 662 -38.94 16.87 -23.44
N ASP A 663 -38.67 17.48 -24.61
CA ASP A 663 -38.29 16.77 -25.82
C ASP A 663 -36.97 15.98 -25.72
N ILE A 664 -36.08 16.35 -24.79
CA ILE A 664 -34.72 15.82 -24.70
C ILE A 664 -34.70 14.46 -24.00
N LEU A 665 -35.39 14.34 -22.87
CA LEU A 665 -35.47 13.07 -22.11
C LEU A 665 -36.58 12.15 -22.63
N GLN A 666 -37.73 12.68 -23.08
CA GLN A 666 -38.91 11.85 -23.37
C GLN A 666 -38.87 11.19 -24.76
N ASN A 667 -38.44 11.90 -25.81
CA ASN A 667 -38.53 11.40 -27.19
C ASN A 667 -37.50 10.30 -27.56
N ARG A 668 -36.52 10.06 -26.69
CA ARG A 668 -35.48 9.03 -26.88
C ARG A 668 -35.32 8.09 -25.68
N TRP A 669 -36.26 8.12 -24.73
CA TRP A 669 -36.15 7.31 -23.52
C TRP A 669 -36.06 5.81 -23.82
N SER A 670 -35.18 5.12 -23.11
CA SER A 670 -35.11 3.66 -23.07
C SER A 670 -35.13 3.21 -21.61
N PRO A 671 -35.93 2.20 -21.22
CA PRO A 671 -35.88 1.59 -19.89
C PRO A 671 -34.54 0.91 -19.54
N THR A 672 -33.57 0.94 -20.46
CA THR A 672 -32.19 0.47 -20.26
C THR A 672 -31.21 1.60 -19.86
N TYR A 673 -31.66 2.85 -19.78
CA TYR A 673 -30.82 3.97 -19.33
C TYR A 673 -30.86 4.08 -17.81
N ASP A 674 -29.68 4.32 -17.23
CA ASP A 674 -29.47 4.54 -15.81
C ASP A 674 -29.26 6.03 -15.49
N VAL A 675 -29.14 6.37 -14.21
CA VAL A 675 -28.92 7.76 -13.76
C VAL A 675 -27.61 8.32 -14.30
N SER A 676 -26.57 7.49 -14.44
CA SER A 676 -25.31 7.87 -15.10
C SER A 676 -25.53 8.35 -16.54
N SER A 677 -26.28 7.58 -17.34
CA SER A 677 -26.66 7.94 -18.71
C SER A 677 -27.46 9.24 -18.78
N ILE A 678 -28.32 9.54 -17.79
CA ILE A 678 -29.08 10.79 -17.70
C ILE A 678 -28.13 11.97 -17.47
N LEU A 679 -27.26 11.90 -16.45
CA LEU A 679 -26.35 12.99 -16.08
C LEU A 679 -25.30 13.26 -17.17
N THR A 680 -24.74 12.21 -17.77
CA THR A 680 -23.85 12.35 -18.95
C THR A 680 -24.56 13.00 -20.13
N SER A 681 -25.85 12.71 -20.35
CA SER A 681 -26.64 13.38 -21.40
C SER A 681 -26.89 14.86 -21.11
N ILE A 682 -27.02 15.25 -19.83
CA ILE A 682 -27.17 16.65 -19.42
C ILE A 682 -25.84 17.40 -19.58
N GLN A 683 -24.70 16.80 -19.20
CA GLN A 683 -23.38 17.39 -19.47
C GLN A 683 -23.10 17.56 -20.96
N SER A 684 -23.48 16.57 -21.79
CA SER A 684 -23.41 16.69 -23.26
C SER A 684 -24.27 17.83 -23.80
N LEU A 685 -25.44 18.07 -23.20
CA LEU A 685 -26.35 19.16 -23.56
C LEU A 685 -25.79 20.55 -23.20
N LEU A 686 -25.05 20.69 -22.09
CA LEU A 686 -24.37 21.95 -21.74
C LEU A 686 -23.28 22.34 -22.76
N ASN A 687 -22.67 21.34 -23.39
CA ASN A 687 -21.69 21.54 -24.47
C ASN A 687 -22.35 21.93 -25.80
N ASP A 688 -23.33 21.13 -26.26
CA ASP A 688 -24.01 21.32 -27.56
C ASP A 688 -25.54 21.49 -27.42
N PRO A 689 -26.04 22.70 -27.10
CA PRO A 689 -27.46 22.96 -26.91
C PRO A 689 -28.28 22.93 -28.21
N ASN A 690 -29.46 22.32 -28.12
CA ASN A 690 -30.44 22.31 -29.19
C ASN A 690 -31.18 23.65 -29.30
N ILE A 691 -30.60 24.60 -30.05
CA ILE A 691 -31.21 25.89 -30.36
C ILE A 691 -32.41 25.84 -31.34
N SER A 692 -32.84 24.65 -31.81
CA SER A 692 -33.96 24.54 -32.77
C SER A 692 -35.35 24.57 -32.11
N SER A 693 -35.44 24.21 -30.83
CA SER A 693 -36.64 24.32 -29.98
C SER A 693 -36.20 24.67 -28.56
N PRO A 694 -35.84 25.94 -28.30
CA PRO A 694 -35.26 26.35 -27.04
C PRO A 694 -36.31 26.58 -25.95
N ALA A 695 -35.97 26.15 -24.73
CA ALA A 695 -36.69 26.50 -23.50
C ALA A 695 -36.42 27.95 -23.08
N ASN A 696 -35.18 28.41 -23.27
CA ASN A 696 -34.76 29.80 -23.08
C ASN A 696 -34.42 30.44 -24.43
N VAL A 697 -35.37 31.22 -24.96
CA VAL A 697 -35.27 31.90 -26.26
C VAL A 697 -34.17 32.97 -26.27
N GLU A 698 -33.92 33.63 -25.14
CA GLU A 698 -32.84 34.63 -25.02
C GLU A 698 -31.47 33.96 -25.12
N ALA A 699 -31.23 32.93 -24.29
CA ALA A 699 -30.00 32.15 -24.32
C ALA A 699 -29.74 31.56 -25.71
N ALA A 700 -30.76 31.06 -26.42
CA ALA A 700 -30.64 30.56 -27.78
C ALA A 700 -30.26 31.65 -28.81
N ASN A 701 -30.88 32.83 -28.72
CA ASN A 701 -30.57 33.96 -29.60
C ASN A 701 -29.15 34.50 -29.34
N LEU A 702 -28.72 34.60 -28.08
CA LEU A 702 -27.35 35.00 -27.73
C LEU A 702 -26.34 33.92 -28.15
N TYR A 703 -26.62 32.63 -27.93
CA TYR A 703 -25.76 31.51 -28.37
C TYR A 703 -25.46 31.59 -29.87
N LYS A 704 -26.51 31.83 -30.66
CA LYS A 704 -26.50 31.82 -32.12
C LYS A 704 -25.91 33.10 -32.72
N ASP A 705 -26.41 34.27 -32.32
CA ASP A 705 -26.15 35.53 -33.00
C ASP A 705 -25.15 36.44 -32.24
N HIS A 706 -24.94 36.23 -30.94
CA HIS A 706 -24.12 37.10 -30.07
C HIS A 706 -23.22 36.31 -29.11
N ARG A 707 -22.46 35.33 -29.64
CA ARG A 707 -21.71 34.32 -28.88
C ARG A 707 -20.88 34.84 -27.69
N SER A 708 -20.26 36.01 -27.79
CA SER A 708 -19.50 36.61 -26.68
C SER A 708 -20.36 37.10 -25.51
N GLN A 709 -21.57 37.58 -25.77
CA GLN A 709 -22.54 37.97 -24.74
C GLN A 709 -23.13 36.73 -24.07
N TYR A 710 -23.40 35.67 -24.84
CA TYR A 710 -23.77 34.36 -24.30
C TYR A 710 -22.70 33.83 -23.34
N ILE A 711 -21.42 33.82 -23.76
CA ILE A 711 -20.31 33.36 -22.90
C ILE A 711 -20.22 34.20 -21.62
N LYS A 712 -20.36 35.53 -21.68
CA LYS A 712 -20.37 36.36 -20.48
C LYS A 712 -21.52 35.98 -19.53
N ARG A 713 -22.74 35.84 -20.04
CA ARG A 713 -23.92 35.52 -19.22
C ARG A 713 -23.87 34.11 -18.63
N VAL A 714 -23.26 33.14 -19.31
CA VAL A 714 -22.97 31.81 -18.75
C VAL A 714 -21.85 31.84 -17.71
N ARG A 715 -20.81 32.68 -17.88
CA ARG A 715 -19.77 32.84 -16.85
C ARG A 715 -20.32 33.50 -15.58
N GLU A 716 -21.26 34.44 -15.71
CA GLU A 716 -22.06 34.92 -14.56
C GLU A 716 -22.83 33.77 -13.88
N THR A 717 -23.42 32.83 -14.63
CA THR A 717 -24.05 31.62 -14.07
C THR A 717 -23.06 30.68 -13.36
N VAL A 718 -21.85 30.51 -13.90
CA VAL A 718 -20.77 29.75 -13.24
C VAL A 718 -20.36 30.42 -11.94
N GLU A 719 -20.20 31.74 -11.93
CA GLU A 719 -19.89 32.53 -10.73
C GLU A 719 -21.03 32.44 -9.69
N THR A 720 -22.30 32.50 -10.08
CA THR A 720 -23.44 32.25 -9.18
C THR A 720 -23.40 30.84 -8.58
N SER A 721 -23.08 29.81 -9.38
CA SER A 721 -23.01 28.41 -8.90
C SER A 721 -21.95 28.16 -7.82
N TRP A 722 -21.13 29.16 -7.49
CA TRP A 722 -20.17 29.11 -6.39
C TRP A 722 -20.60 29.85 -5.11
N ASN A 723 -21.68 30.65 -5.17
CA ASN A 723 -22.14 31.52 -4.09
C ASN A 723 -23.55 31.15 -3.56
N GLU A 724 -24.20 30.11 -4.12
CA GLU A 724 -25.49 29.54 -3.67
C GLU A 724 -25.40 28.78 -2.31
N ASP A 725 -24.54 29.26 -1.39
CA ASP A 725 -24.24 28.67 -0.08
C ASP A 725 -24.19 29.75 1.07
N ASP A 726 -24.49 31.03 0.80
CA ASP A 726 -24.27 32.17 1.73
C ASP A 726 -25.54 33.02 2.07
N GLU A 727 -26.74 32.79 1.49
CA GLU A 727 -27.89 33.72 1.60
C GLU A 727 -29.15 33.22 2.38
N ASP A 728 -29.21 31.96 2.85
CA ASP A 728 -30.46 31.36 3.42
C ASP A 728 -30.55 31.30 4.97
N ASP A 729 -29.61 31.89 5.73
CA ASP A 729 -29.48 31.71 7.20
C ASP A 729 -29.82 32.96 8.05
N ASP A 730 -30.25 34.08 7.44
CA ASP A 730 -30.26 35.44 8.07
C ASP A 730 -31.65 36.16 8.07
N ASP A 731 -32.74 35.55 7.58
CA ASP A 731 -34.00 36.25 7.22
C ASP A 731 -35.26 35.82 8.03
N ASP A 732 -35.12 35.20 9.22
CA ASP A 732 -36.23 34.59 9.99
C ASP A 732 -36.28 35.01 11.50
N GLU A 733 -35.76 36.19 11.89
CA GLU A 733 -35.92 36.72 13.27
C GLU A 733 -35.98 38.27 13.40
N ASP A 734 -36.89 38.99 12.69
CA ASP A 734 -37.29 40.37 13.07
C ASP A 734 -38.60 40.91 12.41
N ASP A 735 -39.81 40.46 12.80
CA ASP A 735 -41.08 41.21 12.56
C ASP A 735 -42.27 40.73 13.45
N ASP A 736 -42.33 41.12 14.74
CA ASP A 736 -43.50 40.86 15.62
C ASP A 736 -43.71 41.95 16.72
N GLU A 737 -43.62 43.25 16.36
CA GLU A 737 -44.09 44.39 17.20
C GLU A 737 -44.98 45.41 16.42
N GLU A 738 -46.29 45.14 16.28
CA GLU A 738 -47.36 46.18 16.35
C GLU A 738 -48.74 45.67 16.85
#